data_AF-A0A2E0X095-F1
#
_entry.id   AF-A0A2E0X095-F1
#
_cell.length_a   1.000
_cell.length_b   1.000
_cell.length_c   1.000
_cell.angle_alpha   90.00
_cell.angle_beta   90.00
_cell.angle_gamma   90.00
#
_symmetry.space_group_name_H-M   'P 1'
#
loop_
_entity.id
_entity.type
_entity.pdbx_description
1 polymer ?
#
loop_
_entity_poly.entity_id
_entity_poly.type
_entity_poly.pdbx_seq_one_letter_code
_entity_poly.pdbx_strand_id
1 'polypeptide(L)'
;MSPRRRTCRFERLEARQVLAVVSFPLANAGFESPQLDGVNSWHPAVAGWTTTGAAGTTFEIPAAEASPAPEGEQYVLGDSAGWSLAQRGPAIAAETRYIFKIDVFALSTGASTASIQLRAAGSSAVLAGAANFPSANSRMREIDLPEGAWTTVVVGFNSRELAAQIGRDVEIRVSGSRLAVDNARLLVDDELHDYYVSSSAGSDGNDGFDAASALGSFEALAAYMPLLPGERILLKAGDTFTKELTIRGKGDPQSPVELRRYGEGPNPVIRRQDLANDIGVLWSNASYANIDGIDVEHAKLGIYLRYEWTDVGSRNVKIENSNFRDLTDPTLAAENHNYEFAWSDAIFVGGQAWNQAEFATRLENLTIRNVTSENAAHLFGTAWYYPQVYRSRLKNLIIEDSVAINNLGGAFQLFNVDGGHIKRVKAIGGGGQDTWSGTTLGFIQSSQNFLIEDNEFSYIDRAQAADGSGMDFEGDTHNVTFRNNVIHNNAGAALLILSTGGRNTNLVIEDNVFYNNARDPWNSEINSEIQGSNDNHTGVIRNNGIYRGDSSIHFFSPNADWSGFAINNNRQGEYESVRQRPRWWDFSQDGDFEGWSGLNQWLAPQVAGGALNGQSAGPDPYIHSPPTWANSNAVPFAWVRMSQTAGSFAQLFFVTDHDPVWEPNKSVFFQITPDGQMHDYFINLDELADAKGVITQVRLDPTIDAGSVMSVDFVRLTDSDDPAQAHPAPALPAPAELTFVSTAALDGDVLETVQDSGVGGVNSSSSTTFRIGDDAANRAYRALLSFDTSLLPDNASVIEATLGITRIGNPTGQVPIGVANSQFGDILVDLAAPSFGASQLSADDWQATATKSSVSKFAWPAYLHGMTIYSRLENPDNDLINATGTTQFRIRYEHDDDHDQTADYMSYASGDHGNAAYRPTLTVKYYLNDAPSADFNSDQIVSGADFLIWQRNFGTTGTALRSDGDANTDTDVDRDDLLVWQLQFGAAMPTAVTTSAVGIGAELQTVSQETFDAAAFVAVAQALASPSQADMVVEAFAAPAARVGTPQHTSRGVDPSTDDAHVIETASPLDSITIAKTRSDRDEIMVIDKLFEHASGPRGSIERLFPTRWRV
;
A
#
# COMPACT_ATOMS: atom_id res chain seq x y z
N MET A 1 60.63 -6.85 14.37
CA MET A 1 61.34 -8.14 14.50
C MET A 1 61.28 -8.90 13.17
N SER A 2 62.14 -9.90 12.96
CA SER A 2 62.33 -10.60 11.66
C SER A 2 61.16 -11.52 11.27
N PRO A 3 60.80 -11.66 9.98
CA PRO A 3 59.66 -12.47 9.52
C PRO A 3 59.97 -13.97 9.41
N ARG A 4 58.90 -14.81 9.36
CA ARG A 4 58.96 -16.20 8.91
C ARG A 4 58.03 -16.44 7.72
N ARG A 5 58.46 -17.32 6.81
CA ARG A 5 57.89 -17.57 5.48
C ARG A 5 56.99 -18.81 5.43
N ARG A 6 56.28 -18.93 4.29
CA ARG A 6 55.66 -20.11 3.65
C ARG A 6 54.18 -20.31 4.07
N THR A 7 53.24 -20.58 3.17
CA THR A 7 53.38 -21.00 1.75
C THR A 7 52.17 -20.56 0.92
N CYS A 8 52.38 -20.00 -0.27
CA CYS A 8 51.32 -19.92 -1.28
C CYS A 8 50.98 -21.35 -1.74
N ARG A 9 49.71 -21.74 -1.64
CA ARG A 9 49.15 -22.77 -2.53
C ARG A 9 48.48 -22.05 -3.69
N PHE A 10 48.87 -22.41 -4.90
CA PHE A 10 47.95 -22.30 -6.04
C PHE A 10 46.87 -23.34 -5.80
N GLU A 11 45.69 -22.91 -5.39
CA GLU A 11 44.48 -23.71 -5.59
C GLU A 11 43.94 -23.45 -7.00
N ARG A 12 43.17 -24.42 -7.50
CA ARG A 12 43.02 -24.66 -8.93
C ARG A 12 42.42 -23.44 -9.64
N LEU A 13 43.08 -23.05 -10.74
CA LEU A 13 42.33 -22.74 -11.95
C LEU A 13 41.53 -24.01 -12.28
N GLU A 14 40.29 -24.07 -11.80
CA GLU A 14 39.30 -24.94 -12.42
C GLU A 14 39.21 -24.50 -13.87
N ALA A 15 39.29 -25.45 -14.79
CA ALA A 15 39.05 -25.15 -16.18
C ALA A 15 37.60 -24.65 -16.26
N ARG A 16 37.40 -23.34 -16.45
CA ARG A 16 36.21 -22.87 -17.13
C ARG A 16 36.15 -23.70 -18.41
N GLN A 17 35.21 -24.63 -18.47
CA GLN A 17 34.73 -25.07 -19.75
C GLN A 17 34.27 -23.80 -20.42
N VAL A 18 35.00 -23.38 -21.44
CA VAL A 18 34.37 -22.64 -22.53
C VAL A 18 33.32 -23.63 -23.04
N LEU A 19 32.08 -23.48 -22.55
CA LEU A 19 30.95 -24.11 -23.20
C LEU A 19 31.02 -23.57 -24.62
N ALA A 20 31.27 -24.46 -25.57
CA ALA A 20 31.23 -24.07 -26.96
C ALA A 20 29.77 -23.69 -27.24
N VAL A 21 29.55 -22.42 -27.58
CA VAL A 21 28.23 -21.89 -27.97
C VAL A 21 27.53 -22.94 -28.80
N VAL A 22 26.39 -23.45 -28.34
CA VAL A 22 25.73 -24.57 -28.99
C VAL A 22 25.15 -24.09 -30.33
N SER A 23 26.00 -24.15 -31.36
CA SER A 23 25.61 -23.91 -32.74
C SER A 23 24.67 -25.03 -33.15
N PHE A 24 23.38 -24.72 -33.26
CA PHE A 24 22.46 -25.64 -33.88
C PHE A 24 22.81 -25.70 -35.37
N PRO A 25 23.01 -26.88 -35.96
CA PRO A 25 23.32 -26.97 -37.36
C PRO A 25 22.13 -26.45 -38.16
N LEU A 26 22.28 -25.26 -38.73
CA LEU A 26 21.66 -24.94 -40.01
C LEU A 26 21.97 -26.08 -40.98
N ALA A 27 21.03 -26.43 -41.86
CA ALA A 27 21.12 -27.64 -42.69
C ALA A 27 22.41 -27.75 -43.53
N ASN A 28 23.11 -26.63 -43.76
CA ASN A 28 24.50 -26.59 -44.17
C ASN A 28 25.27 -25.55 -43.34
N ALA A 29 26.11 -25.99 -42.41
CA ALA A 29 27.06 -25.14 -41.67
C ALA A 29 28.27 -24.69 -42.51
N GLY A 30 28.49 -25.29 -43.68
CA GLY A 30 29.61 -25.01 -44.58
C GLY A 30 29.40 -23.81 -45.50
N PHE A 31 28.85 -22.69 -45.00
CA PHE A 31 28.80 -21.45 -45.80
C PHE A 31 30.21 -20.88 -46.05
N GLU A 32 31.17 -21.19 -45.16
CA GLU A 32 32.61 -20.95 -45.37
C GLU A 32 33.20 -21.72 -46.57
N SER A 33 32.44 -22.58 -47.26
CA SER A 33 32.86 -23.16 -48.56
C SER A 33 31.65 -23.52 -49.43
N PRO A 34 30.99 -22.53 -50.06
CA PRO A 34 29.70 -22.73 -50.72
C PRO A 34 29.87 -23.47 -52.05
N GLN A 35 29.50 -24.75 -52.10
CA GLN A 35 29.43 -25.48 -53.37
C GLN A 35 28.24 -24.98 -54.21
N LEU A 36 28.51 -24.37 -55.36
CA LEU A 36 27.50 -24.07 -56.38
C LEU A 36 27.18 -25.36 -57.15
N ASP A 37 25.94 -25.83 -57.09
CA ASP A 37 25.57 -27.18 -57.56
C ASP A 37 25.53 -27.32 -59.09
N GLY A 38 25.48 -26.20 -59.81
CA GLY A 38 25.46 -26.15 -61.28
C GLY A 38 24.21 -26.76 -61.93
N VAL A 39 23.18 -27.13 -61.16
CA VAL A 39 22.02 -27.91 -61.66
C VAL A 39 21.06 -27.05 -62.51
N ASN A 40 21.10 -25.72 -62.37
CA ASN A 40 20.28 -24.79 -63.14
C ASN A 40 21.13 -23.63 -63.70
N SER A 41 21.17 -23.51 -65.04
CA SER A 41 21.94 -22.47 -65.75
C SER A 41 21.37 -21.05 -65.63
N TRP A 42 20.18 -20.88 -65.02
CA TRP A 42 19.55 -19.58 -64.79
C TRP A 42 19.67 -19.11 -63.33
N HIS A 43 19.85 -20.05 -62.39
CA HIS A 43 20.09 -19.84 -60.97
C HIS A 43 20.92 -21.02 -60.44
N PRO A 44 22.26 -20.97 -60.47
CA PRO A 44 23.08 -22.02 -59.85
C PRO A 44 22.76 -22.05 -58.35
N ALA A 45 22.37 -23.22 -57.81
CA ALA A 45 21.93 -23.28 -56.43
C ALA A 45 23.14 -23.37 -55.50
N VAL A 46 23.10 -22.63 -54.39
CA VAL A 46 24.06 -22.75 -53.31
C VAL A 46 23.70 -24.00 -52.50
N ALA A 47 24.62 -24.96 -52.37
CA ALA A 47 24.33 -26.23 -51.70
C ALA A 47 23.74 -26.02 -50.28
N GLY A 48 22.57 -26.61 -50.02
CA GLY A 48 21.86 -26.49 -48.74
C GLY A 48 21.07 -25.19 -48.55
N TRP A 49 21.00 -24.32 -49.57
CA TRP A 49 20.15 -23.12 -49.61
C TRP A 49 19.26 -23.12 -50.86
N THR A 50 18.08 -22.51 -50.75
CA THR A 50 17.14 -22.30 -51.85
C THR A 50 17.37 -20.90 -52.44
N THR A 51 17.82 -20.83 -53.69
CA THR A 51 18.08 -19.59 -54.43
C THR A 51 16.91 -19.21 -55.35
N THR A 52 16.57 -17.91 -55.41
CA THR A 52 15.61 -17.34 -56.37
C THR A 52 16.09 -15.99 -56.87
N GLY A 53 15.81 -15.60 -58.11
CA GLY A 53 16.10 -14.25 -58.59
C GLY A 53 15.41 -13.90 -59.90
N ALA A 54 15.72 -12.73 -60.46
CA ALA A 54 15.33 -12.39 -61.83
C ALA A 54 16.16 -13.20 -62.85
N ALA A 55 15.64 -13.36 -64.07
CA ALA A 55 16.38 -14.06 -65.13
C ALA A 55 17.71 -13.33 -65.42
N GLY A 56 18.83 -14.01 -65.20
CA GLY A 56 20.17 -13.41 -65.28
C GLY A 56 20.79 -13.00 -63.94
N THR A 57 20.20 -13.36 -62.79
CA THR A 57 20.89 -13.30 -61.50
C THR A 57 22.05 -14.31 -61.47
N THR A 58 23.27 -13.82 -61.35
CA THR A 58 24.47 -14.65 -61.19
C THR A 58 24.77 -14.81 -59.71
N PHE A 59 24.77 -16.06 -59.22
CA PHE A 59 25.36 -16.42 -57.93
C PHE A 59 26.76 -16.97 -58.20
N GLU A 60 27.79 -16.25 -57.77
CA GLU A 60 29.18 -16.61 -58.02
C GLU A 60 30.05 -16.42 -56.78
N ILE A 61 31.16 -17.18 -56.75
CA ILE A 61 32.31 -16.94 -55.89
C ILE A 61 33.28 -16.12 -56.75
N PRO A 62 33.51 -14.83 -56.48
CA PRO A 62 34.34 -14.00 -57.36
C PRO A 62 35.78 -14.51 -57.45
N ALA A 63 36.34 -14.47 -58.67
CA ALA A 63 37.70 -14.93 -58.94
C ALA A 63 38.76 -13.93 -58.46
N ALA A 64 38.95 -13.85 -57.14
CA ALA A 64 40.10 -13.26 -56.46
C ALA A 64 40.53 -11.84 -56.93
N GLU A 65 39.65 -10.85 -56.80
CA GLU A 65 40.06 -9.45 -56.72
C GLU A 65 39.57 -8.81 -55.40
N ALA A 66 40.51 -8.61 -54.47
CA ALA A 66 40.40 -7.73 -53.29
C ALA A 66 39.19 -7.93 -52.35
N SER A 67 38.88 -9.15 -51.90
CA SER A 67 37.92 -9.36 -50.80
C SER A 67 38.50 -8.91 -49.44
N PRO A 68 37.84 -8.01 -48.70
CA PRO A 68 38.20 -7.64 -47.33
C PRO A 68 37.32 -8.36 -46.28
N ALA A 69 36.82 -9.56 -46.61
CA ALA A 69 35.98 -10.34 -45.70
C ALA A 69 36.73 -10.65 -44.39
N PRO A 70 36.09 -10.51 -43.20
CA PRO A 70 36.79 -10.59 -41.92
C PRO A 70 37.52 -11.92 -41.66
N GLU A 71 37.01 -13.04 -42.18
CA GLU A 71 37.46 -14.39 -41.79
C GLU A 71 37.76 -15.36 -42.96
N GLY A 72 37.51 -15.05 -44.24
CA GLY A 72 37.81 -16.00 -45.34
C GLY A 72 37.66 -15.53 -46.81
N GLU A 73 38.12 -16.34 -47.77
CA GLU A 73 38.06 -16.05 -49.22
C GLU A 73 36.69 -16.40 -49.88
N GLN A 74 35.65 -16.72 -49.11
CA GLN A 74 34.52 -17.52 -49.59
C GLN A 74 33.16 -16.92 -49.18
N TYR A 75 32.50 -16.25 -50.12
CA TYR A 75 31.20 -15.59 -49.94
C TYR A 75 30.32 -15.78 -51.18
N VAL A 76 29.02 -15.52 -51.06
CA VAL A 76 28.08 -15.55 -52.20
C VAL A 76 27.71 -14.13 -52.61
N LEU A 77 28.01 -13.80 -53.87
CA LEU A 77 27.62 -12.53 -54.49
C LEU A 77 26.33 -12.71 -55.32
N GLY A 78 25.40 -11.76 -55.20
CA GLY A 78 24.25 -11.65 -56.10
C GLY A 78 24.22 -10.29 -56.80
N ASP A 79 24.53 -10.31 -58.11
CA ASP A 79 24.82 -9.13 -58.95
C ASP A 79 23.61 -8.29 -59.38
N SER A 80 22.43 -8.91 -59.41
CA SER A 80 21.19 -8.34 -59.94
C SER A 80 20.30 -7.65 -58.90
N ALA A 81 19.25 -6.99 -59.38
CA ALA A 81 18.19 -6.43 -58.53
C ALA A 81 17.10 -7.47 -58.23
N GLY A 82 16.98 -7.89 -56.96
CA GLY A 82 15.89 -8.75 -56.48
C GLY A 82 16.20 -10.24 -56.53
N TRP A 83 17.13 -10.69 -55.69
CA TRP A 83 17.41 -12.11 -55.42
C TRP A 83 17.01 -12.50 -53.99
N SER A 84 16.85 -13.80 -53.71
CA SER A 84 16.76 -14.35 -52.35
C SER A 84 17.45 -15.71 -52.21
N LEU A 85 17.96 -15.97 -51.01
CA LEU A 85 18.68 -17.14 -50.54
C LEU A 85 18.02 -17.57 -49.22
N ALA A 86 17.47 -18.79 -49.16
CA ALA A 86 16.71 -19.26 -48.00
C ALA A 86 17.14 -20.65 -47.51
N GLN A 87 17.26 -20.85 -46.20
CA GLN A 87 17.66 -22.12 -45.61
C GLN A 87 16.77 -22.51 -44.43
N ARG A 88 16.52 -23.81 -44.35
CA ARG A 88 15.75 -24.44 -43.28
C ARG A 88 16.65 -24.59 -42.04
N GLY A 89 16.25 -23.96 -40.94
CA GLY A 89 16.86 -24.09 -39.64
C GLY A 89 16.27 -25.24 -38.82
N PRO A 90 16.74 -25.42 -37.57
CA PRO A 90 16.22 -26.40 -36.63
C PRO A 90 14.82 -26.03 -36.12
N ALA A 91 14.20 -26.96 -35.39
CA ALA A 91 13.00 -26.69 -34.61
C ALA A 91 13.27 -25.73 -33.45
N ILE A 92 12.37 -24.76 -33.23
CA ILE A 92 12.48 -23.82 -32.11
C ILE A 92 12.19 -24.55 -30.78
N ALA A 93 13.14 -24.51 -29.85
CA ALA A 93 12.97 -24.99 -28.48
C ALA A 93 12.18 -23.97 -27.64
N ALA A 94 11.50 -24.43 -26.59
CA ALA A 94 10.79 -23.55 -25.67
C ALA A 94 11.77 -22.77 -24.77
N GLU A 95 11.34 -21.61 -24.29
CA GLU A 95 12.07 -20.72 -23.36
C GLU A 95 13.55 -20.45 -23.75
N THR A 96 13.85 -20.41 -25.05
CA THR A 96 15.22 -20.31 -25.60
C THR A 96 15.44 -18.98 -26.34
N ARG A 97 16.61 -18.36 -26.12
CA ARG A 97 17.12 -17.18 -26.85
C ARG A 97 17.98 -17.62 -28.03
N TYR A 98 17.76 -17.02 -29.20
CA TYR A 98 18.45 -17.33 -30.45
C TYR A 98 19.10 -16.08 -31.03
N ILE A 99 20.30 -16.25 -31.60
CA ILE A 99 20.98 -15.20 -32.35
C ILE A 99 21.27 -15.72 -33.75
N PHE A 100 20.71 -15.06 -34.76
CA PHE A 100 21.18 -15.19 -36.13
C PHE A 100 22.25 -14.12 -36.41
N LYS A 101 23.46 -14.52 -36.79
CA LYS A 101 24.52 -13.62 -37.27
C LYS A 101 24.77 -13.88 -38.75
N ILE A 102 25.00 -12.83 -39.54
CA ILE A 102 25.41 -12.91 -40.94
C ILE A 102 26.24 -11.68 -41.31
N ASP A 103 27.35 -11.87 -42.00
CA ASP A 103 28.15 -10.78 -42.52
C ASP A 103 27.62 -10.35 -43.89
N VAL A 104 27.42 -9.04 -44.09
CA VAL A 104 26.82 -8.47 -45.30
C VAL A 104 27.68 -7.32 -45.84
N PHE A 105 27.85 -7.26 -47.15
CA PHE A 105 28.61 -6.21 -47.84
C PHE A 105 27.78 -5.59 -48.97
N ALA A 106 27.65 -4.26 -48.96
CA ALA A 106 26.96 -3.50 -50.00
C ALA A 106 27.91 -3.14 -51.16
N LEU A 107 27.57 -3.57 -52.38
CA LEU A 107 28.39 -3.34 -53.57
C LEU A 107 28.18 -1.92 -54.12
N SER A 108 29.26 -1.18 -54.33
CA SER A 108 29.32 0.28 -54.53
C SER A 108 28.80 0.84 -55.88
N THR A 109 27.67 0.34 -56.38
CA THR A 109 27.01 0.91 -57.58
C THR A 109 25.48 0.85 -57.49
N GLY A 110 24.89 1.72 -56.66
CA GLY A 110 23.44 1.94 -56.58
C GLY A 110 22.87 1.65 -55.19
N ALA A 111 21.60 1.96 -54.98
CA ALA A 111 20.94 1.74 -53.70
C ALA A 111 20.75 0.23 -53.44
N SER A 112 21.65 -0.37 -52.66
CA SER A 112 21.52 -1.74 -52.17
C SER A 112 20.39 -1.83 -51.15
N THR A 113 19.47 -2.76 -51.37
CA THR A 113 18.43 -3.13 -50.39
C THR A 113 18.62 -4.58 -50.00
N ALA A 114 18.63 -4.89 -48.70
CA ALA A 114 18.73 -6.25 -48.15
C ALA A 114 17.51 -6.57 -47.27
N SER A 115 17.03 -7.81 -47.24
CA SER A 115 16.02 -8.24 -46.28
C SER A 115 16.39 -9.58 -45.66
N ILE A 116 16.62 -9.58 -44.36
CA ILE A 116 16.72 -10.80 -43.56
C ILE A 116 15.33 -11.04 -42.96
N GLN A 117 14.84 -12.28 -43.06
CA GLN A 117 13.49 -12.67 -42.67
C GLN A 117 13.50 -14.04 -42.02
N LEU A 118 12.81 -14.18 -40.89
CA LEU A 118 12.45 -15.49 -40.32
C LEU A 118 11.04 -15.88 -40.75
N ARG A 119 10.90 -17.08 -41.29
CA ARG A 119 9.68 -17.64 -41.89
C ARG A 119 9.36 -19.02 -41.32
N ALA A 120 8.11 -19.46 -41.43
CA ALA A 120 7.79 -20.86 -41.14
C ALA A 120 8.28 -21.73 -42.30
N ALA A 121 8.95 -22.84 -42.00
CA ALA A 121 9.50 -23.70 -43.06
C ALA A 121 8.38 -24.21 -43.98
N GLY A 122 8.51 -23.94 -45.28
CA GLY A 122 7.50 -24.28 -46.29
C GLY A 122 6.31 -23.31 -46.41
N SER A 123 6.39 -22.12 -45.81
CA SER A 123 5.38 -21.07 -45.90
C SER A 123 5.95 -19.76 -46.45
N SER A 124 5.10 -18.96 -47.10
CA SER A 124 5.41 -17.56 -47.43
C SER A 124 5.21 -16.60 -46.26
N ALA A 125 4.62 -17.06 -45.15
CA ALA A 125 4.41 -16.25 -43.96
C ALA A 125 5.74 -15.93 -43.24
N VAL A 126 6.06 -14.65 -43.17
CA VAL A 126 7.10 -14.10 -42.28
C VAL A 126 6.57 -14.16 -40.86
N LEU A 127 7.38 -14.67 -39.93
CA LEU A 127 7.00 -14.90 -38.54
C LEU A 127 7.49 -13.79 -37.61
N ALA A 128 8.68 -13.26 -37.88
CA ALA A 128 9.26 -12.11 -37.21
C ALA A 128 10.25 -11.43 -38.17
N GLY A 129 10.44 -10.12 -37.99
CA GLY A 129 11.48 -9.31 -38.64
C GLY A 129 11.48 -9.35 -40.18
N ALA A 130 10.81 -8.40 -40.84
CA ALA A 130 10.99 -8.14 -42.27
C ALA A 130 11.77 -6.84 -42.51
N ALA A 131 13.11 -6.93 -42.63
CA ALA A 131 13.93 -5.76 -42.91
C ALA A 131 13.69 -5.32 -44.37
N ASN A 132 12.78 -4.37 -44.60
CA ASN A 132 12.50 -3.84 -45.93
C ASN A 132 13.08 -2.43 -46.05
N PHE A 133 14.25 -2.30 -46.69
CA PHE A 133 14.66 -0.99 -47.22
C PHE A 133 13.83 -0.70 -48.50
N PRO A 134 13.06 0.39 -48.58
CA PRO A 134 12.55 1.27 -47.53
C PRO A 134 11.02 1.16 -47.33
N SER A 135 10.52 1.89 -46.32
CA SER A 135 9.12 2.15 -45.92
C SER A 135 8.41 1.12 -45.01
N ALA A 136 8.46 1.44 -43.71
CA ALA A 136 7.44 1.23 -42.68
C ALA A 136 7.07 -0.21 -42.26
N ASN A 137 7.84 -0.78 -41.30
CA ASN A 137 7.26 -1.16 -40.00
C ASN A 137 8.33 -1.42 -38.91
N SER A 138 8.00 -1.11 -37.65
CA SER A 138 8.95 -0.72 -36.59
C SER A 138 9.37 -1.84 -35.62
N ARG A 139 9.90 -2.97 -36.12
CA ARG A 139 10.47 -4.04 -35.24
C ARG A 139 11.81 -4.63 -35.69
N MET A 140 12.62 -3.87 -36.41
CA MET A 140 14.08 -4.11 -36.51
C MET A 140 14.80 -2.78 -36.32
N ARG A 141 16.01 -2.82 -35.78
CA ARG A 141 16.97 -1.74 -35.98
C ARG A 141 17.24 -1.64 -37.48
N GLU A 142 17.07 -0.46 -38.04
CA GLU A 142 17.58 -0.16 -39.37
C GLU A 142 19.11 -0.23 -39.29
N ILE A 143 19.73 -1.10 -40.08
CA ILE A 143 21.18 -1.22 -40.16
C ILE A 143 21.60 -0.50 -41.42
N ASP A 144 22.14 0.71 -41.25
CA ASP A 144 22.89 1.38 -42.31
C ASP A 144 24.09 0.48 -42.68
N LEU A 145 24.11 0.00 -43.93
CA LEU A 145 25.25 -0.70 -44.50
C LEU A 145 26.20 0.33 -45.13
N PRO A 146 27.31 0.72 -44.47
CA PRO A 146 28.28 1.62 -45.07
C PRO A 146 28.81 1.07 -46.41
N GLU A 147 28.75 1.91 -47.44
CA GLU A 147 29.17 1.55 -48.80
C GLU A 147 30.64 1.11 -48.82
N GLY A 148 30.90 -0.09 -49.34
CA GLY A 148 32.26 -0.63 -49.44
C GLY A 148 32.84 -1.23 -48.14
N ALA A 149 32.03 -1.49 -47.11
CA ALA A 149 32.46 -2.13 -45.87
C ALA A 149 31.60 -3.37 -45.52
N TRP A 150 32.23 -4.36 -44.88
CA TRP A 150 31.53 -5.51 -44.29
C TRP A 150 30.85 -5.08 -43.00
N THR A 151 29.61 -5.52 -42.83
CA THR A 151 28.80 -5.26 -41.64
C THR A 151 28.24 -6.58 -41.12
N THR A 152 28.60 -6.96 -39.90
CA THR A 152 27.97 -8.08 -39.20
C THR A 152 26.56 -7.69 -38.78
N VAL A 153 25.56 -8.29 -39.41
CA VAL A 153 24.17 -8.15 -39.04
C VAL A 153 23.82 -9.21 -37.99
N VAL A 154 23.34 -8.76 -36.84
CA VAL A 154 22.90 -9.62 -35.73
C VAL A 154 21.40 -9.44 -35.54
N VAL A 155 20.66 -10.55 -35.62
CA VAL A 155 19.21 -10.62 -35.40
C VAL A 155 18.95 -11.57 -34.24
N GLY A 156 18.75 -11.00 -33.05
CA GLY A 156 18.24 -11.73 -31.89
C GLY A 156 16.74 -11.99 -32.03
N PHE A 157 16.28 -13.17 -31.59
CA PHE A 157 14.86 -13.49 -31.42
C PHE A 157 14.69 -14.56 -30.34
N ASN A 158 13.50 -14.69 -29.76
CA ASN A 158 13.21 -15.75 -28.80
C ASN A 158 12.04 -16.65 -29.20
N SER A 159 11.96 -17.80 -28.52
CA SER A 159 10.91 -18.79 -28.73
C SER A 159 9.50 -18.30 -28.38
N ARG A 160 9.33 -17.25 -27.55
CA ARG A 160 8.00 -16.71 -27.20
C ARG A 160 7.46 -15.79 -28.28
N GLU A 161 8.29 -14.99 -28.95
CA GLU A 161 7.92 -14.28 -30.19
C GLU A 161 7.48 -15.23 -31.30
N LEU A 162 8.08 -16.43 -31.32
CA LEU A 162 7.78 -17.50 -32.27
C LEU A 162 6.99 -18.65 -31.63
N ALA A 163 6.09 -18.39 -30.67
CA ALA A 163 5.38 -19.43 -29.91
C ALA A 163 4.69 -20.50 -30.80
N ALA A 164 4.13 -20.09 -31.95
CA ALA A 164 3.51 -20.99 -32.93
C ALA A 164 4.49 -21.93 -33.66
N GLN A 165 5.80 -21.71 -33.52
CA GLN A 165 6.89 -22.56 -34.04
C GLN A 165 7.62 -23.37 -32.97
N ILE A 166 7.22 -23.31 -31.70
CA ILE A 166 7.82 -24.20 -30.69
C ILE A 166 7.60 -25.66 -31.13
N GLY A 167 8.69 -26.42 -31.26
CA GLY A 167 8.70 -27.77 -31.84
C GLY A 167 8.56 -27.84 -33.36
N ARG A 168 8.74 -26.73 -34.09
CA ARG A 168 8.66 -26.66 -35.57
C ARG A 168 9.86 -25.94 -36.18
N ASP A 169 10.25 -26.40 -37.36
CA ASP A 169 11.39 -25.86 -38.10
C ASP A 169 11.09 -24.47 -38.70
N VAL A 170 12.05 -23.57 -38.61
CA VAL A 170 12.02 -22.24 -39.25
C VAL A 170 12.79 -22.22 -40.58
N GLU A 171 12.54 -21.20 -41.40
CA GLU A 171 13.35 -20.84 -42.57
C GLU A 171 13.92 -19.44 -42.35
N ILE A 172 15.23 -19.29 -42.50
CA ILE A 172 15.89 -17.98 -42.57
C ILE A 172 16.06 -17.64 -44.04
N ARG A 173 15.61 -16.46 -44.46
CA ARG A 173 15.75 -15.96 -45.83
C ARG A 173 16.44 -14.62 -45.85
N VAL A 174 17.50 -14.53 -46.62
CA VAL A 174 18.16 -13.29 -47.01
C VAL A 174 17.71 -12.96 -48.43
N SER A 175 17.29 -11.73 -48.69
CA SER A 175 16.96 -11.23 -50.04
C SER A 175 17.67 -9.92 -50.28
N GLY A 176 17.80 -9.49 -51.53
CA GLY A 176 18.26 -8.13 -51.79
C GLY A 176 18.71 -7.84 -53.21
N SER A 177 19.53 -6.80 -53.32
CA SER A 177 20.05 -6.26 -54.58
C SER A 177 21.51 -5.84 -54.41
N ARG A 178 22.39 -6.41 -55.25
CA ARG A 178 23.83 -6.08 -55.30
C ARG A 178 24.52 -6.15 -53.93
N LEU A 179 24.50 -7.35 -53.34
CA LEU A 179 25.09 -7.66 -52.03
C LEU A 179 26.01 -8.87 -52.16
N ALA A 180 27.04 -8.91 -51.31
CA ALA A 180 27.71 -10.14 -50.91
C ALA A 180 27.30 -10.50 -49.47
N VAL A 181 27.22 -11.79 -49.19
CA VAL A 181 26.90 -12.32 -47.86
C VAL A 181 27.85 -13.45 -47.48
N ASP A 182 28.17 -13.54 -46.20
CA ASP A 182 29.10 -14.51 -45.61
C ASP A 182 28.69 -14.86 -44.15
N ASN A 183 29.32 -15.89 -43.56
CA ASN A 183 29.31 -16.17 -42.12
C ASN A 183 27.91 -16.34 -41.47
N ALA A 184 26.92 -16.78 -42.26
CA ALA A 184 25.53 -16.97 -41.84
C ALA A 184 25.38 -18.13 -40.84
N ARG A 185 25.06 -17.82 -39.58
CA ARG A 185 24.96 -18.79 -38.47
C ARG A 185 23.77 -18.50 -37.57
N LEU A 186 23.00 -19.54 -37.24
CA LEU A 186 22.00 -19.51 -36.17
C LEU A 186 22.60 -20.19 -34.93
N LEU A 187 22.71 -19.41 -33.87
CA LEU A 187 23.22 -19.82 -32.58
C LEU A 187 22.06 -19.84 -31.58
N VAL A 188 22.08 -20.77 -30.63
CA VAL A 188 21.46 -20.47 -29.34
C VAL A 188 22.42 -19.59 -28.58
N ASP A 189 21.87 -18.59 -27.91
CA ASP A 189 22.63 -17.83 -26.94
C ASP A 189 22.61 -18.60 -25.62
N ASP A 190 23.77 -19.09 -25.21
CA ASP A 190 24.03 -19.82 -23.97
C ASP A 190 25.19 -19.21 -23.17
N GLU A 191 25.72 -18.06 -23.59
CA GLU A 191 26.66 -17.26 -22.80
C GLU A 191 25.89 -16.48 -21.73
N LEU A 192 26.38 -16.55 -20.48
CA LEU A 192 25.78 -15.81 -19.37
C LEU A 192 26.28 -14.37 -19.37
N HIS A 193 25.34 -13.44 -19.47
CA HIS A 193 25.62 -12.01 -19.44
C HIS A 193 25.02 -11.30 -18.22
N ASP A 194 25.74 -10.28 -17.77
CA ASP A 194 25.18 -9.18 -16.98
C ASP A 194 24.76 -8.07 -17.94
N TYR A 195 23.60 -7.47 -17.73
CA TYR A 195 23.05 -6.40 -18.55
C TYR A 195 22.99 -5.10 -17.76
N TYR A 196 24.01 -4.26 -17.93
CA TYR A 196 24.10 -2.94 -17.34
C TYR A 196 23.24 -1.94 -18.13
N VAL A 197 22.40 -1.19 -17.44
CA VAL A 197 21.52 -0.17 -18.03
C VAL A 197 21.63 1.14 -17.25
N SER A 198 21.74 2.26 -17.96
CA SER A 198 21.80 3.60 -17.39
C SER A 198 21.10 4.61 -18.29
N SER A 199 20.07 5.27 -17.78
CA SER A 199 19.41 6.37 -18.50
C SER A 199 20.24 7.66 -18.52
N SER A 200 21.20 7.81 -17.59
CA SER A 200 22.07 9.01 -17.52
C SER A 200 23.40 8.89 -18.25
N ALA A 201 23.91 7.67 -18.46
CA ALA A 201 25.26 7.43 -19.01
C ALA A 201 25.32 6.30 -20.06
N GLY A 202 24.25 5.53 -20.24
CA GLY A 202 24.21 4.44 -21.21
C GLY A 202 23.91 4.92 -22.64
N SER A 203 24.09 4.01 -23.60
CA SER A 203 23.76 4.23 -25.00
C SER A 203 23.20 2.95 -25.61
N ASP A 204 22.12 3.06 -26.38
CA ASP A 204 21.52 1.91 -27.07
C ASP A 204 22.40 1.38 -28.22
N GLY A 205 23.47 2.09 -28.58
CA GLY A 205 24.52 1.58 -29.47
C GLY A 205 25.49 0.61 -28.79
N ASN A 206 25.47 0.50 -27.46
CA ASN A 206 26.35 -0.39 -26.71
C ASN A 206 25.79 -1.83 -26.61
N ASP A 207 26.59 -2.76 -26.10
CA ASP A 207 26.22 -4.16 -25.89
C ASP A 207 25.58 -4.45 -24.51
N GLY A 208 25.78 -3.58 -23.52
CA GLY A 208 25.26 -3.73 -22.17
C GLY A 208 26.08 -4.63 -21.25
N PHE A 209 27.20 -5.20 -21.69
CA PHE A 209 27.86 -6.29 -20.95
C PHE A 209 28.77 -5.83 -19.80
N ASP A 210 29.12 -4.55 -19.75
CA ASP A 210 29.76 -3.94 -18.58
C ASP A 210 29.26 -2.52 -18.30
N ALA A 211 29.61 -1.96 -17.14
CA ALA A 211 29.17 -0.64 -16.70
C ALA A 211 29.66 0.53 -17.58
N ALA A 212 30.74 0.36 -18.35
CA ALA A 212 31.23 1.34 -19.31
C ALA A 212 30.54 1.20 -20.68
N SER A 213 30.00 0.02 -21.00
CA SER A 213 29.17 -0.25 -22.18
C SER A 213 27.67 -0.39 -21.86
N ALA A 214 27.18 0.26 -20.80
CA ALA A 214 25.77 0.16 -20.40
C ALA A 214 24.78 0.58 -21.50
N LEU A 215 23.64 -0.11 -21.58
CA LEU A 215 22.50 0.23 -22.46
C LEU A 215 21.83 1.53 -21.98
N GLY A 216 21.23 2.30 -22.89
CA GLY A 216 20.53 3.55 -22.56
C GLY A 216 19.07 3.35 -22.14
N SER A 217 18.41 2.30 -22.64
CA SER A 217 16.97 2.09 -22.50
C SER A 217 16.55 0.64 -22.22
N PHE A 218 15.34 0.48 -21.71
CA PHE A 218 14.69 -0.84 -21.58
C PHE A 218 14.29 -1.42 -22.95
N GLU A 219 14.01 -0.55 -23.93
CA GLU A 219 13.77 -0.96 -25.32
C GLU A 219 15.00 -1.65 -25.95
N ALA A 220 16.23 -1.24 -25.61
CA ALA A 220 17.44 -1.95 -26.00
C ALA A 220 17.63 -3.27 -25.23
N LEU A 221 17.38 -3.26 -23.92
CA LEU A 221 17.46 -4.46 -23.07
C LEU A 221 16.50 -5.58 -23.53
N ALA A 222 15.33 -5.23 -24.05
CA ALA A 222 14.31 -6.19 -24.49
C ALA A 222 14.79 -7.18 -25.57
N ALA A 223 15.85 -6.85 -26.31
CA ALA A 223 16.48 -7.73 -27.29
C ALA A 223 17.11 -9.00 -26.69
N TYR A 224 17.45 -8.97 -25.39
CA TYR A 224 18.10 -10.07 -24.67
C TYR A 224 17.11 -10.97 -23.90
N MET A 225 15.81 -10.74 -24.05
CA MET A 225 14.78 -11.53 -23.39
C MET A 225 14.47 -12.84 -24.15
N PRO A 226 14.13 -13.95 -23.48
CA PRO A 226 14.18 -14.14 -22.03
C PRO A 226 15.61 -14.25 -21.50
N LEU A 227 15.80 -13.89 -20.24
CA LEU A 227 17.01 -14.17 -19.48
C LEU A 227 17.22 -15.68 -19.29
N LEU A 228 18.48 -16.09 -19.34
CA LEU A 228 18.97 -17.43 -19.02
C LEU A 228 19.25 -17.56 -17.50
N PRO A 229 19.25 -18.78 -16.93
CA PRO A 229 19.56 -18.99 -15.52
C PRO A 229 20.94 -18.44 -15.11
N GLY A 230 20.98 -17.53 -14.14
CA GLY A 230 22.20 -16.86 -13.67
C GLY A 230 22.48 -15.49 -14.30
N GLU A 231 21.70 -15.06 -15.30
CA GLU A 231 21.82 -13.71 -15.87
C GLU A 231 21.21 -12.63 -14.98
N ARG A 232 21.73 -11.41 -15.11
CA ARG A 232 21.39 -10.28 -14.23
C ARG A 232 21.12 -9.02 -15.02
N ILE A 233 20.06 -8.30 -14.68
CA ILE A 233 19.83 -6.91 -15.11
C ILE A 233 20.34 -6.01 -13.99
N LEU A 234 21.20 -5.07 -14.34
CA LEU A 234 21.87 -4.16 -13.42
C LEU A 234 21.51 -2.72 -13.80
N LEU A 235 20.61 -2.09 -13.04
CA LEU A 235 20.22 -0.70 -13.22
C LEU A 235 21.13 0.23 -12.41
N LYS A 236 21.55 1.36 -12.96
CA LYS A 236 22.50 2.25 -12.28
C LYS A 236 21.88 2.97 -11.09
N ALA A 237 22.55 2.93 -9.93
CA ALA A 237 22.17 3.69 -8.75
C ALA A 237 22.02 5.20 -9.06
N GLY A 238 20.94 5.81 -8.55
CA GLY A 238 20.58 7.21 -8.80
C GLY A 238 20.00 7.54 -10.18
N ASP A 239 19.90 6.59 -11.12
CA ASP A 239 19.22 6.84 -12.40
C ASP A 239 17.69 6.76 -12.25
N THR A 240 16.97 7.56 -13.04
CA THR A 240 15.52 7.45 -13.20
C THR A 240 15.18 6.95 -14.61
N PHE A 241 14.31 5.95 -14.71
CA PHE A 241 13.81 5.38 -15.96
C PHE A 241 12.33 5.71 -16.13
N THR A 242 11.92 6.13 -17.33
CA THR A 242 10.54 6.62 -17.61
C THR A 242 9.72 5.66 -18.47
N LYS A 243 10.07 4.37 -18.43
CA LYS A 243 9.48 3.27 -19.23
C LYS A 243 9.15 2.08 -18.33
N GLU A 244 8.14 1.30 -18.71
CA GLU A 244 7.89 -0.01 -18.08
C GLU A 244 9.09 -0.95 -18.36
N LEU A 245 9.52 -1.68 -17.33
CA LEU A 245 10.52 -2.75 -17.46
C LEU A 245 9.82 -4.11 -17.57
N THR A 246 9.66 -4.62 -18.80
CA THR A 246 9.13 -5.97 -19.02
C THR A 246 10.25 -7.03 -19.00
N ILE A 247 10.19 -7.97 -18.06
CA ILE A 247 11.16 -9.06 -17.89
C ILE A 247 10.52 -10.41 -18.21
N ARG A 248 11.30 -11.27 -18.87
CA ARG A 248 10.98 -12.67 -19.18
C ARG A 248 12.23 -13.51 -18.88
N GLY A 249 12.05 -14.74 -18.41
CA GLY A 249 13.16 -15.63 -18.06
C GLY A 249 13.02 -16.19 -16.65
N LYS A 250 13.75 -17.27 -16.38
CA LYS A 250 13.71 -18.04 -15.14
C LYS A 250 15.11 -18.50 -14.78
N GLY A 251 15.40 -18.55 -13.50
CA GLY A 251 16.59 -19.20 -12.98
C GLY A 251 16.37 -20.69 -12.69
N ASP A 252 17.37 -21.25 -12.02
CA ASP A 252 17.35 -22.58 -11.39
C ASP A 252 17.81 -22.46 -9.91
N PRO A 253 17.77 -23.54 -9.09
CA PRO A 253 18.18 -23.49 -7.68
C PRO A 253 19.62 -23.03 -7.41
N GLN A 254 20.50 -23.13 -8.38
CA GLN A 254 21.92 -22.75 -8.31
C GLN A 254 22.19 -21.42 -9.02
N SER A 255 21.39 -21.10 -10.04
CA SER A 255 21.57 -19.94 -10.93
C SER A 255 20.27 -19.13 -11.03
N PRO A 256 19.92 -18.33 -10.00
CA PRO A 256 18.77 -17.43 -10.09
C PRO A 256 18.99 -16.34 -11.14
N VAL A 257 17.90 -15.83 -11.73
CA VAL A 257 17.92 -14.59 -12.52
C VAL A 257 17.71 -13.39 -11.60
N GLU A 258 18.44 -12.29 -11.80
CA GLU A 258 18.34 -11.13 -10.90
C GLU A 258 18.04 -9.81 -11.62
N LEU A 259 17.27 -8.94 -10.98
CA LEU A 259 17.16 -7.51 -11.29
C LEU A 259 17.68 -6.74 -10.07
N ARG A 260 18.79 -6.02 -10.23
CA ARG A 260 19.45 -5.33 -9.11
C ARG A 260 20.00 -3.97 -9.52
N ARG A 261 20.47 -3.21 -8.54
CA ARG A 261 21.24 -1.98 -8.74
C ARG A 261 22.75 -2.23 -8.91
N TYR A 262 23.45 -1.33 -9.62
CA TYR A 262 24.92 -1.24 -9.59
C TYR A 262 25.40 0.20 -9.37
N GLY A 263 26.62 0.35 -8.85
CA GLY A 263 27.20 1.65 -8.47
C GLY A 263 26.85 2.07 -7.04
N GLU A 264 27.23 3.30 -6.69
CA GLU A 264 27.00 3.90 -5.37
C GLU A 264 25.86 4.91 -5.43
N GLY A 265 25.08 5.04 -4.35
CA GLY A 265 24.00 6.01 -4.23
C GLY A 265 22.64 5.39 -3.85
N PRO A 266 21.54 6.15 -4.02
CA PRO A 266 20.18 5.65 -3.82
C PRO A 266 19.81 4.61 -4.90
N ASN A 267 18.70 3.91 -4.69
CA ASN A 267 18.20 2.94 -5.65
C ASN A 267 17.87 3.61 -7.01
N PRO A 268 18.02 2.91 -8.14
CA PRO A 268 17.42 3.29 -9.41
C PRO A 268 15.89 3.36 -9.26
N VAL A 269 15.29 4.38 -9.85
CA VAL A 269 13.84 4.65 -9.79
C VAL A 269 13.21 4.39 -11.15
N ILE A 270 12.14 3.60 -11.20
CA ILE A 270 11.27 3.48 -12.38
C ILE A 270 10.05 4.38 -12.14
N ARG A 271 10.05 5.55 -12.79
CA ARG A 271 8.97 6.53 -12.73
C ARG A 271 7.98 6.30 -13.87
N ARG A 272 6.71 6.12 -13.54
CA ARG A 272 5.62 5.89 -14.48
C ARG A 272 4.79 7.18 -14.67
N GLN A 273 3.56 7.11 -15.19
CA GLN A 273 2.78 8.28 -15.62
C GLN A 273 1.34 8.36 -15.05
N ASP A 274 1.07 7.69 -13.92
CA ASP A 274 -0.23 7.62 -13.24
C ASP A 274 -1.39 7.19 -14.17
N LEU A 275 -1.10 6.33 -15.15
CA LEU A 275 -2.10 5.80 -16.08
C LEU A 275 -2.80 4.58 -15.49
N ALA A 276 -4.08 4.40 -15.77
CA ALA A 276 -4.94 3.34 -15.20
C ALA A 276 -4.46 1.88 -15.40
N ASN A 277 -3.47 1.62 -16.28
CA ASN A 277 -2.85 0.31 -16.47
C ASN A 277 -1.31 0.39 -16.45
N ASP A 278 -0.72 1.41 -15.79
CA ASP A 278 0.72 1.65 -15.85
C ASP A 278 1.52 0.73 -14.92
N ILE A 279 2.59 0.11 -15.41
CA ILE A 279 3.39 -0.85 -14.64
C ILE A 279 4.83 -0.34 -14.53
N GLY A 280 5.43 -0.45 -13.35
CA GLY A 280 6.87 -0.26 -13.15
C GLY A 280 7.67 -1.42 -13.73
N VAL A 281 7.54 -2.59 -13.13
CA VAL A 281 8.20 -3.84 -13.55
C VAL A 281 7.16 -4.92 -13.81
N LEU A 282 7.10 -5.46 -15.03
CA LEU A 282 6.29 -6.63 -15.36
C LEU A 282 7.19 -7.86 -15.52
N TRP A 283 7.20 -8.78 -14.57
CA TRP A 283 7.92 -10.06 -14.70
C TRP A 283 6.93 -11.19 -15.02
N SER A 284 6.96 -11.67 -16.27
CA SER A 284 6.12 -12.77 -16.71
C SER A 284 6.73 -14.13 -16.38
N ASN A 285 5.97 -14.97 -15.66
CA ASN A 285 6.34 -16.34 -15.27
C ASN A 285 7.68 -16.44 -14.53
N ALA A 286 7.91 -15.56 -13.55
CA ALA A 286 9.11 -15.53 -12.73
C ALA A 286 9.29 -16.84 -11.93
N SER A 287 10.50 -17.39 -11.91
CA SER A 287 10.87 -18.54 -11.07
C SER A 287 12.38 -18.49 -10.84
N TYR A 288 12.82 -18.78 -9.61
CA TYR A 288 14.21 -18.58 -9.17
C TYR A 288 14.70 -17.19 -9.58
N ALA A 289 13.95 -16.17 -9.16
CA ALA A 289 14.09 -14.80 -9.61
C ALA A 289 14.19 -13.85 -8.42
N ASN A 290 15.17 -12.95 -8.44
CA ASN A 290 15.43 -11.99 -7.36
C ASN A 290 15.27 -10.56 -7.90
N ILE A 291 14.52 -9.71 -7.20
CA ILE A 291 14.52 -8.25 -7.37
C ILE A 291 15.13 -7.67 -6.09
N ASP A 292 16.14 -6.79 -6.23
CA ASP A 292 16.85 -6.22 -5.08
C ASP A 292 17.26 -4.76 -5.33
N GLY A 293 16.75 -3.83 -4.52
CA GLY A 293 17.15 -2.43 -4.56
C GLY A 293 16.64 -1.65 -5.77
N ILE A 294 15.36 -1.83 -6.13
CA ILE A 294 14.70 -1.15 -7.25
C ILE A 294 13.48 -0.38 -6.74
N ASP A 295 13.42 0.93 -6.96
CA ASP A 295 12.30 1.76 -6.50
C ASP A 295 11.33 2.06 -7.65
N VAL A 296 10.04 2.23 -7.36
CA VAL A 296 9.00 2.52 -8.36
C VAL A 296 8.03 3.59 -7.86
N GLU A 297 7.62 4.49 -8.74
CA GLU A 297 6.70 5.57 -8.40
C GLU A 297 5.80 6.00 -9.59
N HIS A 298 4.69 6.66 -9.28
CA HIS A 298 3.70 7.15 -10.26
C HIS A 298 3.11 6.06 -11.16
N ALA A 299 2.92 4.85 -10.63
CA ALA A 299 2.48 3.66 -11.36
C ALA A 299 1.12 3.16 -10.88
N LYS A 300 0.37 2.44 -11.72
CA LYS A 300 -0.77 1.64 -11.24
C LYS A 300 -0.24 0.44 -10.45
N LEU A 301 0.73 -0.30 -10.98
CA LEU A 301 1.38 -1.41 -10.28
C LEU A 301 2.89 -1.19 -10.19
N GLY A 302 3.47 -1.41 -9.01
CA GLY A 302 4.91 -1.29 -8.80
C GLY A 302 5.68 -2.42 -9.48
N ILE A 303 5.64 -3.61 -8.87
CA ILE A 303 6.09 -4.88 -9.46
C ILE A 303 4.88 -5.77 -9.69
N TYR A 304 4.69 -6.22 -10.93
CA TYR A 304 3.68 -7.21 -11.28
C TYR A 304 4.33 -8.55 -11.65
N LEU A 305 4.14 -9.57 -10.80
CA LEU A 305 4.48 -10.96 -11.08
C LEU A 305 3.29 -11.66 -11.75
N ARG A 306 3.37 -11.82 -13.08
CA ARG A 306 2.25 -12.29 -13.92
C ARG A 306 2.38 -13.77 -14.28
N TYR A 307 1.33 -14.55 -14.03
CA TYR A 307 1.26 -15.98 -14.35
C TYR A 307 0.01 -16.33 -15.16
N GLU A 308 0.20 -16.80 -16.40
CA GLU A 308 -0.88 -17.18 -17.31
C GLU A 308 -1.30 -18.66 -17.15
N TRP A 309 -2.32 -19.10 -17.89
CA TRP A 309 -2.85 -20.46 -17.80
C TRP A 309 -1.81 -21.58 -17.96
N THR A 310 -0.78 -21.40 -18.79
CA THR A 310 0.29 -22.39 -19.01
C THR A 310 1.39 -22.38 -17.96
N ASP A 311 1.43 -21.34 -17.12
CA ASP A 311 2.53 -21.11 -16.19
C ASP A 311 2.24 -21.85 -14.88
N VAL A 312 2.85 -23.02 -14.68
CA VAL A 312 2.66 -23.89 -13.51
C VAL A 312 4.00 -24.28 -12.89
N GLY A 313 4.04 -24.40 -11.56
CA GLY A 313 5.22 -24.88 -10.84
C GLY A 313 6.42 -23.91 -10.83
N SER A 314 6.18 -22.61 -11.01
CA SER A 314 7.19 -21.59 -10.76
C SER A 314 7.37 -21.40 -9.25
N ARG A 315 8.59 -21.10 -8.82
CA ARG A 315 8.94 -21.09 -7.38
C ARG A 315 10.17 -20.26 -7.06
N ASN A 316 10.33 -19.93 -5.77
CA ASN A 316 11.47 -19.21 -5.21
C ASN A 316 11.66 -17.85 -5.91
N VAL A 317 10.76 -16.90 -5.63
CA VAL A 317 10.88 -15.51 -6.08
C VAL A 317 11.13 -14.62 -4.87
N LYS A 318 11.99 -13.61 -5.02
CA LYS A 318 12.34 -12.66 -3.96
C LYS A 318 12.20 -11.22 -4.43
N ILE A 319 11.74 -10.35 -3.55
CA ILE A 319 11.71 -8.90 -3.73
C ILE A 319 12.23 -8.28 -2.43
N GLU A 320 13.39 -7.63 -2.48
CA GLU A 320 14.08 -7.13 -1.28
C GLU A 320 14.58 -5.68 -1.46
N ASN A 321 14.63 -4.91 -0.36
CA ASN A 321 15.30 -3.60 -0.29
C ASN A 321 14.75 -2.50 -1.25
N SER A 322 13.44 -2.51 -1.52
CA SER A 322 12.76 -1.70 -2.55
C SER A 322 11.72 -0.75 -1.96
N ASN A 323 11.62 0.46 -2.50
CA ASN A 323 10.61 1.46 -2.11
C ASN A 323 9.59 1.73 -3.22
N PHE A 324 8.33 1.87 -2.83
CA PHE A 324 7.20 2.17 -3.72
C PHE A 324 6.48 3.41 -3.20
N ARG A 325 6.25 4.41 -4.05
CA ARG A 325 5.54 5.63 -3.62
C ARG A 325 4.63 6.22 -4.67
N ASP A 326 3.53 6.80 -4.22
CA ASP A 326 2.60 7.54 -5.06
C ASP A 326 2.04 6.67 -6.20
N LEU A 327 1.57 5.47 -5.85
CA LEU A 327 0.87 4.56 -6.78
C LEU A 327 -0.62 4.91 -6.79
N THR A 328 -0.93 6.11 -7.27
CA THR A 328 -2.29 6.65 -7.19
C THR A 328 -3.26 5.92 -8.13
N ASP A 329 -4.49 5.68 -7.69
CA ASP A 329 -5.58 5.30 -8.60
C ASP A 329 -6.36 6.56 -9.03
N PRO A 330 -6.25 7.01 -10.29
CA PRO A 330 -7.00 8.18 -10.79
C PRO A 330 -8.51 7.92 -10.98
N THR A 331 -9.00 6.70 -10.71
CA THR A 331 -10.38 6.26 -10.97
C THR A 331 -11.11 5.69 -9.75
N LEU A 332 -10.38 5.19 -8.74
CA LEU A 332 -10.89 4.67 -7.46
C LEU A 332 -12.01 3.61 -7.57
N ALA A 333 -12.11 2.93 -8.71
CA ALA A 333 -13.24 2.05 -9.04
C ALA A 333 -12.75 0.71 -9.58
N ALA A 334 -12.38 -0.19 -8.65
CA ALA A 334 -11.85 -1.52 -8.90
C ALA A 334 -12.71 -2.34 -9.90
N GLU A 335 -14.03 -2.17 -9.87
CA GLU A 335 -15.00 -2.83 -10.73
C GLU A 335 -14.96 -2.40 -12.20
N ASN A 336 -14.34 -1.25 -12.51
CA ASN A 336 -14.17 -0.75 -13.88
C ASN A 336 -12.88 -1.25 -14.54
N HIS A 337 -12.00 -1.94 -13.79
CA HIS A 337 -10.74 -2.47 -14.28
C HIS A 337 -10.81 -3.97 -14.57
N ASN A 338 -9.82 -4.47 -15.31
CA ASN A 338 -9.52 -5.90 -15.25
C ASN A 338 -9.03 -6.26 -13.84
N TYR A 339 -9.28 -7.49 -13.40
CA TYR A 339 -8.93 -7.95 -12.05
C TYR A 339 -7.41 -7.90 -11.74
N GLU A 340 -6.57 -7.81 -12.78
CA GLU A 340 -5.12 -7.59 -12.69
C GLU A 340 -4.74 -6.13 -12.36
N PHE A 341 -5.67 -5.17 -12.45
CA PHE A 341 -5.48 -3.73 -12.19
C PHE A 341 -6.57 -3.15 -11.27
N ALA A 342 -7.32 -4.01 -10.56
CA ALA A 342 -8.40 -3.58 -9.67
C ALA A 342 -7.89 -2.69 -8.52
N TRP A 343 -6.63 -2.85 -8.10
CA TRP A 343 -5.98 -2.07 -7.04
C TRP A 343 -4.63 -1.54 -7.53
N SER A 344 -4.13 -0.47 -6.89
CA SER A 344 -2.84 0.15 -7.22
C SER A 344 -1.71 -0.37 -6.32
N ASP A 345 -1.36 -1.64 -6.46
CA ASP A 345 -0.49 -2.31 -5.49
C ASP A 345 1.01 -2.12 -5.79
N ALA A 346 1.80 -1.89 -4.73
CA ALA A 346 3.26 -1.82 -4.81
C ALA A 346 3.86 -3.14 -5.34
N ILE A 347 3.37 -4.28 -4.85
CA ILE A 347 3.69 -5.61 -5.39
C ILE A 347 2.39 -6.36 -5.64
N PHE A 348 2.15 -6.77 -6.88
CA PHE A 348 0.98 -7.54 -7.27
C PHE A 348 1.34 -8.92 -7.83
N VAL A 349 0.59 -9.95 -7.43
CA VAL A 349 0.75 -11.33 -7.93
C VAL A 349 -0.57 -11.87 -8.45
N GLY A 350 -0.63 -12.19 -9.74
CA GLY A 350 -1.86 -12.67 -10.33
C GLY A 350 -1.76 -13.10 -11.79
N GLY A 351 -2.91 -13.33 -12.42
CA GLY A 351 -2.98 -13.53 -13.87
C GLY A 351 -4.16 -14.37 -14.37
N GLN A 352 -4.29 -14.40 -15.70
CA GLN A 352 -5.38 -15.00 -16.46
C GLN A 352 -5.27 -16.54 -16.58
N ALA A 353 -5.37 -17.24 -15.46
CA ALA A 353 -5.44 -18.71 -15.43
C ALA A 353 -6.90 -19.23 -15.63
N TRP A 354 -7.36 -19.22 -16.88
CA TRP A 354 -8.77 -19.39 -17.30
C TRP A 354 -9.37 -20.81 -17.41
N ASN A 355 -9.01 -21.79 -16.58
CA ASN A 355 -9.69 -23.09 -16.61
C ASN A 355 -9.85 -23.74 -15.22
N GLN A 356 -11.10 -24.12 -14.91
CA GLN A 356 -11.48 -24.69 -13.62
C GLN A 356 -11.04 -26.15 -13.44
N ALA A 357 -10.49 -26.81 -14.47
CA ALA A 357 -10.07 -28.21 -14.39
C ALA A 357 -8.67 -28.41 -13.75
N GLU A 358 -7.80 -27.39 -13.71
CA GLU A 358 -6.44 -27.50 -13.16
C GLU A 358 -6.13 -26.40 -12.15
N PHE A 359 -6.43 -26.67 -10.87
CA PHE A 359 -6.07 -25.85 -9.71
C PHE A 359 -4.57 -25.96 -9.35
N ALA A 360 -3.70 -25.91 -10.36
CA ALA A 360 -2.26 -26.01 -10.17
C ALA A 360 -1.71 -24.75 -9.48
N THR A 361 -0.82 -24.96 -8.51
CA THR A 361 0.00 -23.91 -7.91
C THR A 361 0.84 -23.22 -9.00
N ARG A 362 0.79 -21.89 -8.98
CA ARG A 362 1.42 -21.01 -9.98
C ARG A 362 2.77 -20.54 -9.47
N LEU A 363 2.79 -20.04 -8.23
CA LEU A 363 3.98 -19.63 -7.50
C LEU A 363 4.04 -20.30 -6.14
N GLU A 364 5.20 -20.87 -5.79
CA GLU A 364 5.53 -21.41 -4.47
C GLU A 364 6.80 -20.73 -3.91
N ASN A 365 6.82 -20.33 -2.64
CA ASN A 365 7.92 -19.59 -2.00
C ASN A 365 8.14 -18.22 -2.66
N LEU A 366 7.28 -17.25 -2.34
CA LEU A 366 7.53 -15.83 -2.58
C LEU A 366 8.04 -15.20 -1.28
N THR A 367 9.13 -14.45 -1.33
CA THR A 367 9.65 -13.66 -0.20
C THR A 367 9.68 -12.19 -0.54
N ILE A 368 9.13 -11.37 0.34
CA ILE A 368 9.17 -9.91 0.30
C ILE A 368 9.82 -9.47 1.62
N ARG A 369 10.90 -8.68 1.58
CA ARG A 369 11.61 -8.23 2.79
C ARG A 369 12.21 -6.85 2.66
N ASN A 370 12.17 -6.03 3.71
CA ASN A 370 12.73 -4.67 3.68
C ASN A 370 12.16 -3.87 2.51
N VAL A 371 10.83 -3.89 2.40
CA VAL A 371 10.07 -3.15 1.39
C VAL A 371 9.27 -2.07 2.08
N THR A 372 9.31 -0.85 1.54
CA THR A 372 8.44 0.25 1.96
C THR A 372 7.46 0.57 0.85
N SER A 373 6.20 0.79 1.18
CA SER A 373 5.21 1.37 0.26
C SER A 373 4.49 2.55 0.92
N GLU A 374 4.37 3.65 0.18
CA GLU A 374 3.69 4.87 0.61
C GLU A 374 2.67 5.31 -0.45
N ASN A 375 1.49 5.78 -0.04
CA ASN A 375 0.45 6.31 -0.95
C ASN A 375 0.07 5.34 -2.10
N ALA A 376 -0.01 4.03 -1.81
CA ALA A 376 -0.45 2.99 -2.73
C ALA A 376 -1.85 2.44 -2.34
N ALA A 377 -2.37 1.44 -3.05
CA ALA A 377 -3.52 0.69 -2.55
C ALA A 377 -3.09 -0.29 -1.45
N HIS A 378 -2.12 -1.17 -1.73
CA HIS A 378 -1.51 -2.07 -0.74
C HIS A 378 0.01 -2.17 -0.96
N LEU A 379 0.76 -2.59 0.06
CA LEU A 379 2.15 -3.07 -0.12
C LEU A 379 2.15 -4.34 -0.98
N PHE A 380 1.24 -5.27 -0.70
CA PHE A 380 1.15 -6.54 -1.39
C PHE A 380 -0.29 -6.97 -1.69
N GLY A 381 -0.62 -7.11 -2.98
CA GLY A 381 -1.89 -7.67 -3.44
C GLY A 381 -1.74 -8.99 -4.17
N THR A 382 -2.71 -9.88 -4.01
CA THR A 382 -2.91 -11.03 -4.92
C THR A 382 -4.27 -10.95 -5.60
N ALA A 383 -4.40 -11.46 -6.83
CA ALA A 383 -5.71 -11.73 -7.41
C ALA A 383 -5.66 -12.77 -8.54
N TRP A 384 -6.66 -13.66 -8.58
CA TRP A 384 -6.69 -14.83 -9.46
C TRP A 384 -8.03 -14.99 -10.20
N TYR A 385 -8.03 -15.20 -11.51
CA TYR A 385 -9.27 -15.47 -12.26
C TYR A 385 -9.85 -16.87 -11.98
N TYR A 386 -11.12 -16.95 -11.58
CA TYR A 386 -11.85 -18.21 -11.27
C TYR A 386 -11.17 -19.14 -10.24
N PRO A 387 -10.81 -18.66 -9.04
CA PRO A 387 -10.31 -19.54 -8.00
C PRO A 387 -11.46 -20.32 -7.35
N GLN A 388 -11.15 -21.46 -6.75
CA GLN A 388 -12.05 -22.13 -5.81
C GLN A 388 -11.50 -21.98 -4.40
N VAL A 389 -12.39 -21.98 -3.41
CA VAL A 389 -12.02 -21.96 -1.99
C VAL A 389 -11.08 -23.13 -1.68
N TYR A 390 -10.03 -22.87 -0.89
CA TYR A 390 -8.97 -23.83 -0.55
C TYR A 390 -8.17 -24.39 -1.77
N ARG A 391 -8.26 -23.75 -2.95
CA ARG A 391 -7.49 -24.09 -4.16
C ARG A 391 -6.45 -23.02 -4.49
N SER A 392 -5.58 -22.77 -3.52
CA SER A 392 -4.59 -21.70 -3.53
C SER A 392 -3.56 -21.81 -4.66
N ARG A 393 -3.35 -20.68 -5.36
CA ARG A 393 -2.43 -20.56 -6.49
C ARG A 393 -1.07 -20.00 -6.10
N LEU A 394 -1.02 -19.23 -5.01
CA LEU A 394 0.20 -18.86 -4.32
C LEU A 394 0.38 -19.76 -3.09
N LYS A 395 1.59 -20.27 -2.88
CA LYS A 395 1.97 -21.05 -1.70
C LYS A 395 3.22 -20.52 -1.02
N ASN A 396 3.29 -20.67 0.30
CA ASN A 396 4.42 -20.25 1.13
C ASN A 396 4.83 -18.79 0.85
N LEU A 397 3.89 -17.86 1.04
CA LEU A 397 4.18 -16.43 0.99
C LEU A 397 4.90 -16.00 2.28
N ILE A 398 5.99 -15.25 2.15
CA ILE A 398 6.71 -14.64 3.26
C ILE A 398 6.75 -13.13 3.02
N ILE A 399 6.22 -12.34 3.95
CA ILE A 399 6.46 -10.89 4.02
C ILE A 399 7.09 -10.60 5.37
N GLU A 400 8.26 -9.97 5.37
CA GLU A 400 8.99 -9.64 6.59
C GLU A 400 9.55 -8.22 6.58
N ASP A 401 9.75 -7.63 7.75
CA ASP A 401 10.58 -6.43 7.92
C ASP A 401 10.18 -5.28 6.98
N SER A 402 8.87 -5.00 6.82
CA SER A 402 8.34 -4.16 5.74
C SER A 402 7.30 -3.15 6.25
N VAL A 403 7.14 -2.02 5.56
CA VAL A 403 6.38 -0.87 6.06
C VAL A 403 5.42 -0.33 5.01
N ALA A 404 4.15 -0.21 5.38
CA ALA A 404 3.07 0.36 4.57
C ALA A 404 2.56 1.65 5.24
N ILE A 405 2.67 2.78 4.55
CA ILE A 405 2.30 4.11 5.07
C ILE A 405 1.24 4.73 4.17
N ASN A 406 0.14 5.21 4.74
CA ASN A 406 -0.92 5.93 4.02
C ASN A 406 -1.50 5.18 2.79
N ASN A 407 -1.40 3.85 2.79
CA ASN A 407 -1.95 3.01 1.74
C ASN A 407 -3.46 2.83 1.95
N LEU A 408 -4.27 2.92 0.88
CA LEU A 408 -5.75 2.85 0.95
C LEU A 408 -6.26 1.60 1.71
N GLY A 409 -5.61 0.45 1.49
CA GLY A 409 -5.83 -0.84 2.17
C GLY A 409 -4.62 -1.33 2.98
N GLY A 410 -3.71 -0.43 3.38
CA GLY A 410 -2.56 -0.76 4.24
C GLY A 410 -1.54 -1.72 3.62
N ALA A 411 -1.23 -2.80 4.32
CA ALA A 411 -0.12 -3.70 3.99
C ALA A 411 -0.49 -4.79 2.98
N PHE A 412 -1.62 -5.49 3.13
CA PHE A 412 -1.86 -6.67 2.29
C PHE A 412 -3.31 -7.03 1.98
N GLN A 413 -3.49 -7.55 0.78
CA GLN A 413 -4.69 -8.19 0.27
C GLN A 413 -4.37 -9.64 -0.13
N LEU A 414 -4.88 -10.63 0.61
CA LEU A 414 -4.60 -12.05 0.36
C LEU A 414 -5.83 -12.83 -0.10
N PHE A 415 -5.90 -13.09 -1.41
CA PHE A 415 -6.81 -14.04 -2.03
C PHE A 415 -6.11 -15.37 -2.39
N ASN A 416 -6.66 -16.48 -1.89
CA ASN A 416 -6.29 -17.86 -2.24
C ASN A 416 -4.79 -18.18 -2.09
N VAL A 417 -4.29 -17.98 -0.86
CA VAL A 417 -2.94 -18.32 -0.40
C VAL A 417 -2.98 -19.58 0.47
N ASP A 418 -1.94 -20.43 0.42
CA ASP A 418 -1.82 -21.63 1.26
C ASP A 418 -0.39 -21.76 1.80
N GLY A 419 -0.23 -21.61 3.10
CA GLY A 419 1.09 -21.60 3.73
C GLY A 419 1.77 -20.23 3.65
N GLY A 420 2.45 -19.85 4.73
CA GLY A 420 3.26 -18.63 4.76
C GLY A 420 3.19 -17.86 6.08
N HIS A 421 3.86 -16.72 6.11
CA HIS A 421 3.75 -15.78 7.23
C HIS A 421 3.94 -14.31 6.83
N ILE A 422 3.39 -13.43 7.66
CA ILE A 422 3.62 -11.98 7.66
C ILE A 422 4.15 -11.60 9.05
N LYS A 423 5.36 -11.01 9.12
CA LYS A 423 6.02 -10.68 10.39
C LYS A 423 6.81 -9.39 10.36
N ARG A 424 6.83 -8.65 11.47
CA ARG A 424 7.53 -7.35 11.58
C ARG A 424 7.13 -6.42 10.44
N VAL A 425 5.83 -6.44 10.12
CA VAL A 425 5.21 -5.53 9.16
C VAL A 425 4.46 -4.46 9.92
N LYS A 426 4.65 -3.20 9.51
CA LYS A 426 3.90 -2.05 10.02
C LYS A 426 2.96 -1.54 8.94
N ALA A 427 1.69 -1.39 9.27
CA ALA A 427 0.70 -0.70 8.47
C ALA A 427 0.20 0.52 9.25
N ILE A 428 0.44 1.72 8.74
CA ILE A 428 0.26 2.98 9.47
C ILE A 428 -0.48 3.97 8.57
N GLY A 429 -1.62 4.47 9.03
CA GLY A 429 -2.46 5.40 8.27
C GLY A 429 -3.06 4.77 7.03
N GLY A 430 -3.74 5.59 6.22
CA GLY A 430 -4.42 5.14 5.00
C GLY A 430 -5.94 5.24 5.10
N GLY A 431 -6.62 4.65 4.13
CA GLY A 431 -8.03 4.94 3.88
C GLY A 431 -8.21 6.40 3.46
N GLY A 432 -8.94 7.20 4.26
CA GLY A 432 -9.12 8.65 4.05
C GLY A 432 -9.94 9.02 2.79
N GLN A 433 -10.57 8.04 2.15
CA GLN A 433 -11.36 8.19 0.92
C GLN A 433 -12.63 7.35 1.03
N ASP A 434 -13.71 7.82 0.40
CA ASP A 434 -15.00 7.12 0.37
C ASP A 434 -14.93 5.92 -0.58
N THR A 435 -14.80 4.71 -0.02
CA THR A 435 -14.79 3.45 -0.76
C THR A 435 -16.00 2.58 -0.39
N TRP A 436 -16.81 2.24 -1.39
CA TRP A 436 -17.93 1.31 -1.22
C TRP A 436 -17.49 -0.09 -0.74
N SER A 437 -16.25 -0.49 -1.06
CA SER A 437 -15.67 -1.79 -0.68
C SER A 437 -15.23 -1.89 0.77
N GLY A 438 -15.29 -0.81 1.56
CA GLY A 438 -14.65 -0.76 2.87
C GLY A 438 -13.14 -0.46 2.80
N THR A 439 -12.53 -0.35 3.97
CA THR A 439 -11.08 -0.12 4.18
C THR A 439 -10.57 -0.90 5.38
N THR A 440 -9.36 -1.45 5.26
CA THR A 440 -8.67 -2.18 6.33
C THR A 440 -7.17 -2.09 6.12
N LEU A 441 -6.34 -2.29 7.15
CA LEU A 441 -4.88 -2.27 7.00
C LEU A 441 -4.26 -3.60 6.58
N GLY A 442 -5.07 -4.66 6.52
CA GLY A 442 -4.69 -5.93 5.91
C GLY A 442 -5.81 -6.95 6.00
N PHE A 443 -6.02 -7.74 4.94
CA PHE A 443 -7.04 -8.79 4.95
C PHE A 443 -6.62 -10.11 4.32
N ILE A 444 -7.33 -11.16 4.72
CA ILE A 444 -7.13 -12.52 4.23
C ILE A 444 -8.48 -13.22 3.98
N GLN A 445 -8.66 -13.70 2.74
CA GLN A 445 -9.87 -14.40 2.31
C GLN A 445 -9.56 -15.69 1.55
N SER A 446 -10.41 -16.71 1.72
CA SER A 446 -10.33 -18.00 1.00
C SER A 446 -8.95 -18.67 1.04
N SER A 447 -8.23 -18.49 2.15
CA SER A 447 -6.81 -18.79 2.33
C SER A 447 -6.57 -19.62 3.61
N GLN A 448 -5.43 -20.31 3.70
CA GLN A 448 -5.22 -21.29 4.77
C GLN A 448 -3.76 -21.45 5.22
N ASN A 449 -3.57 -22.04 6.41
CA ASN A 449 -2.28 -22.44 6.97
C ASN A 449 -1.29 -21.26 7.14
N PHE A 450 -1.77 -20.13 7.65
CA PHE A 450 -1.05 -18.85 7.61
C PHE A 450 -0.77 -18.30 9.01
N LEU A 451 0.37 -17.60 9.18
CA LEU A 451 0.79 -17.00 10.44
C LEU A 451 0.99 -15.48 10.28
N ILE A 452 0.27 -14.69 11.06
CA ILE A 452 0.42 -13.23 11.14
C ILE A 452 0.94 -12.93 12.55
N GLU A 453 2.23 -12.63 12.66
CA GLU A 453 2.93 -12.53 13.95
C GLU A 453 3.81 -11.29 14.07
N ASP A 454 3.79 -10.60 15.22
CA ASP A 454 4.70 -9.48 15.50
C ASP A 454 4.56 -8.32 14.48
N ASN A 455 3.32 -7.87 14.23
CA ASN A 455 2.99 -6.78 13.31
C ASN A 455 2.27 -5.63 14.01
N GLU A 456 2.24 -4.47 13.38
CA GLU A 456 1.57 -3.26 13.85
C GLU A 456 0.54 -2.79 12.81
N PHE A 457 -0.71 -2.55 13.23
CA PHE A 457 -1.78 -2.05 12.36
C PHE A 457 -2.45 -0.84 13.03
N SER A 458 -2.22 0.37 12.52
CA SER A 458 -2.62 1.58 13.22
C SER A 458 -3.07 2.77 12.36
N TYR A 459 -3.89 3.62 12.97
CA TYR A 459 -4.31 4.94 12.46
C TYR A 459 -5.05 4.97 11.11
N ILE A 460 -5.67 3.87 10.65
CA ILE A 460 -6.50 3.97 9.44
C ILE A 460 -7.67 4.94 9.65
N ASP A 461 -7.88 5.83 8.70
CA ASP A 461 -9.06 6.69 8.62
C ASP A 461 -10.07 6.04 7.66
N ARG A 462 -11.33 5.86 8.08
CA ARG A 462 -12.36 5.33 7.19
C ARG A 462 -12.96 6.39 6.27
N ALA A 463 -12.86 7.68 6.60
CA ALA A 463 -13.68 8.75 6.01
C ALA A 463 -15.19 8.38 5.98
N GLN A 464 -15.69 7.91 4.83
CA GLN A 464 -17.07 7.42 4.66
C GLN A 464 -17.15 5.94 4.22
N ALA A 465 -16.03 5.21 4.22
CA ALA A 465 -16.04 3.76 4.10
C ALA A 465 -16.70 3.10 5.33
N ALA A 466 -17.22 1.88 5.14
CA ALA A 466 -18.00 1.16 6.14
C ALA A 466 -17.17 0.55 7.29
N ASP A 467 -15.92 0.18 7.02
CA ASP A 467 -15.09 -0.59 7.96
C ASP A 467 -14.07 0.27 8.70
N GLY A 468 -12.91 0.57 8.10
CA GLY A 468 -11.79 1.22 8.78
C GLY A 468 -11.07 0.32 9.78
N SER A 469 -10.99 -0.99 9.51
CA SER A 469 -10.48 -1.96 10.48
C SER A 469 -8.96 -2.09 10.49
N GLY A 470 -8.39 -2.54 11.61
CA GLY A 470 -6.96 -2.85 11.68
C GLY A 470 -6.56 -4.11 10.90
N MET A 471 -7.33 -5.19 11.05
CA MET A 471 -7.11 -6.45 10.33
C MET A 471 -8.45 -7.14 10.08
N ASP A 472 -8.66 -7.67 8.87
CA ASP A 472 -9.90 -8.35 8.49
C ASP A 472 -9.72 -9.82 8.07
N PHE A 473 -10.51 -10.68 8.70
CA PHE A 473 -10.73 -12.06 8.30
C PHE A 473 -12.03 -12.14 7.48
N GLU A 474 -11.97 -11.63 6.25
CA GLU A 474 -13.08 -11.51 5.29
C GLU A 474 -13.94 -12.79 5.16
N GLY A 475 -13.32 -13.97 5.14
CA GLY A 475 -14.07 -15.22 5.13
C GLY A 475 -13.34 -16.39 4.48
N ASP A 476 -13.92 -17.58 4.65
CA ASP A 476 -13.41 -18.85 4.14
C ASP A 476 -11.93 -19.11 4.50
N THR A 477 -11.46 -18.58 5.63
CA THR A 477 -10.10 -18.84 6.11
C THR A 477 -10.06 -20.10 6.97
N HIS A 478 -8.97 -20.86 6.85
CA HIS A 478 -8.77 -22.09 7.63
C HIS A 478 -7.38 -22.20 8.23
N ASN A 479 -7.29 -22.48 9.54
CA ASN A 479 -6.02 -22.70 10.23
C ASN A 479 -5.08 -21.48 10.07
N VAL A 480 -5.55 -20.33 10.53
CA VAL A 480 -4.80 -19.06 10.53
C VAL A 480 -4.51 -18.68 11.99
N THR A 481 -3.27 -18.31 12.27
CA THR A 481 -2.83 -17.84 13.59
C THR A 481 -2.46 -16.35 13.50
N PHE A 482 -3.02 -15.54 14.39
CA PHE A 482 -2.79 -14.12 14.53
C PHE A 482 -2.30 -13.85 15.96
N ARG A 483 -1.00 -13.58 16.14
CA ARG A 483 -0.40 -13.48 17.49
C ARG A 483 0.67 -12.41 17.67
N ASN A 484 0.87 -11.95 18.90
CA ASN A 484 1.86 -10.93 19.27
C ASN A 484 1.76 -9.62 18.46
N ASN A 485 0.64 -9.36 17.79
CA ASN A 485 0.43 -8.14 17.01
C ASN A 485 -0.09 -7.00 17.91
N VAL A 486 0.14 -5.76 17.50
CA VAL A 486 -0.39 -4.55 18.14
C VAL A 486 -1.30 -3.82 17.16
N ILE A 487 -2.54 -3.53 17.57
CA ILE A 487 -3.53 -2.88 16.70
C ILE A 487 -4.17 -1.72 17.45
N HIS A 488 -4.05 -0.50 16.92
CA HIS A 488 -4.48 0.67 17.68
C HIS A 488 -4.84 1.91 16.87
N ASN A 489 -5.62 2.79 17.50
CA ASN A 489 -5.98 4.11 16.98
C ASN A 489 -6.73 4.12 15.64
N ASN A 490 -7.24 2.96 15.19
CA ASN A 490 -8.01 2.81 13.95
C ASN A 490 -9.42 3.41 14.08
N ALA A 491 -9.98 3.89 12.97
CA ALA A 491 -11.34 4.42 12.91
C ALA A 491 -12.39 3.34 13.28
N GLY A 492 -12.33 2.19 12.62
CA GLY A 492 -13.14 1.00 12.89
C GLY A 492 -12.50 0.02 13.87
N ALA A 493 -13.03 -1.20 13.88
CA ALA A 493 -12.61 -2.27 14.80
C ALA A 493 -11.12 -2.64 14.67
N ALA A 494 -10.52 -3.12 15.76
CA ALA A 494 -9.16 -3.65 15.71
C ALA A 494 -9.10 -4.92 14.84
N LEU A 495 -10.06 -5.82 15.06
CA LEU A 495 -10.29 -7.01 14.24
C LEU A 495 -11.70 -7.03 13.68
N LEU A 496 -11.81 -7.37 12.40
CA LEU A 496 -13.04 -7.70 11.71
C LEU A 496 -13.03 -9.20 11.35
N ILE A 497 -14.16 -9.90 11.56
CA ILE A 497 -14.30 -11.33 11.28
C ILE A 497 -15.62 -11.53 10.51
N LEU A 498 -15.54 -11.58 9.19
CA LEU A 498 -16.68 -11.69 8.29
C LEU A 498 -16.86 -13.11 7.75
N SER A 499 -17.93 -13.28 6.96
CA SER A 499 -18.35 -14.55 6.35
C SER A 499 -18.41 -14.49 4.82
N THR A 500 -17.67 -13.56 4.21
CA THR A 500 -17.62 -13.33 2.77
C THR A 500 -17.07 -14.58 2.06
N GLY A 501 -17.95 -15.26 1.33
CA GLY A 501 -17.70 -16.59 0.72
C GLY A 501 -18.05 -17.75 1.65
N GLY A 502 -17.66 -17.66 2.93
CA GLY A 502 -17.99 -18.65 3.95
C GLY A 502 -17.33 -18.35 5.30
N ARG A 503 -17.55 -19.23 6.28
CA ARG A 503 -17.05 -19.03 7.65
C ARG A 503 -15.55 -19.27 7.82
N ASN A 504 -14.90 -18.40 8.60
CA ASN A 504 -13.57 -18.67 9.16
C ASN A 504 -13.58 -19.85 10.15
N THR A 505 -12.57 -20.72 10.10
CA THR A 505 -12.47 -21.92 10.96
C THR A 505 -11.06 -22.23 11.43
N ASN A 506 -10.93 -22.69 12.68
CA ASN A 506 -9.65 -22.84 13.37
C ASN A 506 -8.81 -21.54 13.32
N LEU A 507 -9.46 -20.40 13.57
CA LEU A 507 -8.82 -19.10 13.69
C LEU A 507 -8.27 -18.93 15.11
N VAL A 508 -6.97 -18.68 15.25
CA VAL A 508 -6.29 -18.56 16.55
C VAL A 508 -5.82 -17.13 16.76
N ILE A 509 -6.47 -16.39 17.66
CA ILE A 509 -6.15 -15.00 17.99
C ILE A 509 -5.57 -14.99 19.41
N GLU A 510 -4.25 -14.89 19.53
CA GLU A 510 -3.57 -15.07 20.82
C GLU A 510 -2.45 -14.07 21.12
N ASP A 511 -2.31 -13.69 22.38
CA ASP A 511 -1.16 -12.92 22.87
C ASP A 511 -0.97 -11.52 22.19
N ASN A 512 -2.01 -11.00 21.51
CA ASN A 512 -2.03 -9.66 20.88
C ASN A 512 -2.42 -8.54 21.86
N VAL A 513 -2.22 -7.27 21.47
CA VAL A 513 -2.74 -6.10 22.20
C VAL A 513 -3.53 -5.19 21.26
N PHE A 514 -4.81 -4.99 21.56
CA PHE A 514 -5.73 -4.10 20.87
C PHE A 514 -6.00 -2.88 21.78
N TYR A 515 -5.82 -1.65 21.29
CA TYR A 515 -6.16 -0.47 22.08
C TYR A 515 -6.65 0.75 21.29
N ASN A 516 -7.66 1.44 21.81
CA ASN A 516 -8.18 2.69 21.28
C ASN A 516 -8.59 2.60 19.80
N ASN A 517 -9.18 1.47 19.39
CA ASN A 517 -9.82 1.30 18.08
C ASN A 517 -11.31 1.68 18.18
N ALA A 518 -12.05 1.55 17.08
CA ALA A 518 -13.45 1.98 16.95
C ALA A 518 -13.65 3.45 17.37
N ARG A 519 -12.69 4.31 16.99
CA ARG A 519 -12.71 5.76 17.29
C ARG A 519 -13.78 6.52 16.52
N ASP A 520 -14.11 6.03 15.33
CA ASP A 520 -15.16 6.51 14.44
C ASP A 520 -15.73 5.29 13.70
N PRO A 521 -16.62 4.51 14.31
CA PRO A 521 -17.29 3.39 13.64
C PRO A 521 -18.42 3.91 12.74
N TRP A 522 -18.62 3.28 11.58
CA TRP A 522 -19.70 3.64 10.63
C TRP A 522 -21.10 3.72 11.28
N ASN A 523 -21.37 2.88 12.28
CA ASN A 523 -22.55 3.01 13.13
C ASN A 523 -22.33 2.38 14.51
N SER A 524 -23.31 2.54 15.41
CA SER A 524 -23.26 2.01 16.78
C SER A 524 -23.36 0.48 16.88
N GLU A 525 -23.80 -0.24 15.84
CA GLU A 525 -23.89 -1.71 15.85
C GLU A 525 -22.52 -2.37 15.68
N ILE A 526 -21.59 -1.69 15.00
CA ILE A 526 -20.22 -2.15 14.76
C ILE A 526 -19.18 -1.52 15.72
N ASN A 527 -19.64 -0.80 16.74
CA ASN A 527 -18.79 -0.09 17.69
C ASN A 527 -18.08 -1.06 18.67
N SER A 528 -16.98 -1.69 18.23
CA SER A 528 -16.29 -2.74 18.99
C SER A 528 -14.79 -2.83 18.68
N GLU A 529 -13.98 -3.21 19.67
CA GLU A 529 -12.55 -3.55 19.46
C GLU A 529 -12.41 -4.83 18.61
N ILE A 530 -13.22 -5.85 18.85
CA ILE A 530 -13.28 -7.08 18.04
C ILE A 530 -14.71 -7.29 17.53
N GLN A 531 -14.89 -7.27 16.21
CA GLN A 531 -16.17 -7.44 15.54
C GLN A 531 -16.25 -8.81 14.85
N GLY A 532 -17.44 -9.42 14.83
CA GLY A 532 -17.69 -10.67 14.11
C GLY A 532 -19.09 -10.75 13.49
N SER A 533 -19.30 -11.69 12.56
CA SER A 533 -20.63 -12.01 12.02
C SER A 533 -21.26 -13.26 12.69
N ASN A 534 -22.44 -13.67 12.24
CA ASN A 534 -23.27 -14.73 12.85
C ASN A 534 -23.15 -16.10 12.18
N ASP A 535 -21.96 -16.44 11.67
CA ASP A 535 -21.79 -17.55 10.72
C ASP A 535 -21.09 -18.79 11.31
N ASN A 536 -21.19 -18.99 12.64
CA ASN A 536 -20.62 -20.13 13.37
C ASN A 536 -19.10 -20.27 13.11
N HIS A 537 -18.37 -19.15 13.21
CA HIS A 537 -16.91 -19.11 13.17
C HIS A 537 -16.31 -19.96 14.29
N THR A 538 -15.18 -20.61 14.05
CA THR A 538 -14.56 -21.48 15.06
C THR A 538 -13.09 -21.18 15.30
N GLY A 539 -12.65 -21.32 16.55
CA GLY A 539 -11.27 -21.01 16.90
C GLY A 539 -11.00 -20.82 18.38
N VAL A 540 -9.96 -20.05 18.68
CA VAL A 540 -9.51 -19.71 20.03
C VAL A 540 -9.19 -18.21 20.07
N ILE A 541 -9.66 -17.51 21.11
CA ILE A 541 -9.29 -16.11 21.39
C ILE A 541 -8.73 -16.05 22.80
N ARG A 542 -7.41 -15.95 22.97
CA ARG A 542 -6.78 -16.08 24.29
C ARG A 542 -5.64 -15.12 24.61
N ASN A 543 -5.43 -14.82 25.88
CA ASN A 543 -4.30 -14.03 26.39
C ASN A 543 -4.16 -12.59 25.84
N ASN A 544 -5.10 -12.12 25.03
CA ASN A 544 -5.00 -10.80 24.40
C ASN A 544 -5.31 -9.68 25.40
N GLY A 545 -4.69 -8.52 25.22
CA GLY A 545 -5.07 -7.28 25.87
C GLY A 545 -6.07 -6.51 25.01
N ILE A 546 -7.19 -6.07 25.57
CA ILE A 546 -8.25 -5.34 24.85
C ILE A 546 -8.60 -4.07 25.63
N TYR A 547 -8.16 -2.91 25.13
CA TYR A 547 -8.23 -1.63 25.84
C TYR A 547 -9.00 -0.58 25.04
N ARG A 548 -10.32 -0.53 25.24
CA ARG A 548 -11.19 0.36 24.47
C ARG A 548 -10.94 1.84 24.74
N GLY A 549 -11.11 2.68 23.73
CA GLY A 549 -10.94 4.14 23.81
C GLY A 549 -12.02 4.84 24.62
N ASP A 550 -13.28 4.38 24.50
CA ASP A 550 -14.43 4.92 25.23
C ASP A 550 -15.33 3.79 25.78
N SER A 551 -16.05 4.10 26.86
CA SER A 551 -16.90 3.14 27.58
C SER A 551 -18.12 2.64 26.80
N SER A 552 -18.52 3.32 25.72
CA SER A 552 -19.58 2.89 24.79
C SER A 552 -19.13 1.82 23.80
N ILE A 553 -17.83 1.67 23.58
CA ILE A 553 -17.24 0.67 22.67
C ILE A 553 -17.30 -0.70 23.35
N HIS A 554 -17.71 -1.75 22.63
CA HIS A 554 -17.69 -3.10 23.18
C HIS A 554 -16.33 -3.80 22.98
N PHE A 555 -15.90 -4.64 23.93
CA PHE A 555 -14.70 -5.47 23.73
C PHE A 555 -14.89 -6.51 22.61
N PHE A 556 -16.11 -7.05 22.50
CA PHE A 556 -16.55 -7.96 21.46
C PHE A 556 -17.94 -7.51 21.00
N SER A 557 -18.21 -7.50 19.70
CA SER A 557 -19.51 -7.06 19.16
C SER A 557 -20.66 -7.90 19.72
N PRO A 558 -21.72 -7.28 20.32
CA PRO A 558 -22.77 -8.00 21.03
C PRO A 558 -23.72 -8.77 20.10
N ASN A 559 -23.72 -8.42 18.81
CA ASN A 559 -24.61 -8.99 17.79
C ASN A 559 -24.01 -10.19 17.05
N ALA A 560 -22.90 -10.77 17.53
CA ALA A 560 -22.14 -11.83 16.84
C ALA A 560 -22.17 -13.18 17.58
N ASP A 561 -22.01 -14.28 16.83
CA ASP A 561 -21.98 -15.64 17.38
C ASP A 561 -20.56 -16.05 17.79
N TRP A 562 -20.23 -15.79 19.06
CA TRP A 562 -18.98 -16.17 19.67
C TRP A 562 -18.93 -17.64 20.15
N SER A 563 -20.01 -18.43 19.98
CA SER A 563 -20.13 -19.76 20.61
C SER A 563 -19.17 -20.82 20.06
N GLY A 564 -18.65 -20.63 18.84
CA GLY A 564 -17.62 -21.48 18.24
C GLY A 564 -16.18 -21.17 18.67
N PHE A 565 -15.97 -20.10 19.45
CA PHE A 565 -14.64 -19.71 19.96
C PHE A 565 -14.42 -20.13 21.41
N ALA A 566 -13.25 -20.70 21.69
CA ALA A 566 -12.75 -20.85 23.05
C ALA A 566 -12.11 -19.52 23.54
N ILE A 567 -12.89 -18.66 24.19
CA ILE A 567 -12.45 -17.34 24.67
C ILE A 567 -11.92 -17.45 26.11
N ASN A 568 -10.61 -17.21 26.33
CA ASN A 568 -9.95 -17.48 27.62
C ASN A 568 -8.86 -16.45 27.97
N ASN A 569 -8.74 -16.03 29.24
CA ASN A 569 -7.60 -15.23 29.74
C ASN A 569 -7.31 -13.91 28.98
N ASN A 570 -8.29 -13.32 28.29
CA ASN A 570 -8.14 -12.00 27.69
C ASN A 570 -8.29 -10.92 28.77
N ARG A 571 -7.38 -9.95 28.81
CA ARG A 571 -7.46 -8.77 29.69
C ARG A 571 -8.34 -7.71 29.01
N GLN A 572 -9.21 -7.07 29.77
CA GLN A 572 -10.15 -6.05 29.28
C GLN A 572 -10.08 -4.82 30.19
N GLY A 573 -10.04 -3.62 29.61
CA GLY A 573 -9.99 -2.36 30.35
C GLY A 573 -10.21 -1.13 29.49
N GLU A 574 -10.12 0.05 30.10
CA GLU A 574 -10.18 1.34 29.39
C GLU A 574 -8.76 1.79 29.02
N TYR A 575 -8.54 2.28 27.80
CA TYR A 575 -7.24 2.78 27.35
C TYR A 575 -6.73 3.97 28.18
N GLU A 576 -7.63 4.84 28.66
CA GLU A 576 -7.27 5.95 29.56
C GLU A 576 -6.53 5.47 30.82
N SER A 577 -6.82 4.26 31.31
CA SER A 577 -6.17 3.69 32.50
C SER A 577 -4.73 3.20 32.28
N VAL A 578 -4.27 3.17 31.02
CA VAL A 578 -2.93 2.72 30.64
C VAL A 578 -2.12 3.76 29.87
N ARG A 579 -2.76 4.61 29.05
CA ARG A 579 -2.05 5.55 28.14
C ARG A 579 -1.20 6.60 28.84
N GLN A 580 -1.55 6.96 30.08
CA GLN A 580 -0.85 7.98 30.88
C GLN A 580 0.39 7.43 31.61
N ARG A 581 0.75 6.17 31.41
CA ARG A 581 1.87 5.55 32.12
C ARG A 581 3.21 6.02 31.55
N PRO A 582 4.19 6.38 32.40
CA PRO A 582 5.46 6.94 31.95
C PRO A 582 6.27 5.94 31.13
N ARG A 583 7.01 6.44 30.14
CA ARG A 583 8.00 5.69 29.34
C ARG A 583 9.45 6.16 29.59
N TRP A 584 9.62 7.17 30.43
CA TRP A 584 10.91 7.71 30.88
C TRP A 584 10.85 8.01 32.38
N TRP A 585 12.04 8.01 32.98
CA TRP A 585 12.29 8.34 34.36
C TRP A 585 13.66 8.99 34.44
N ASP A 586 13.74 10.20 35.00
CA ASP A 586 14.90 11.10 34.92
C ASP A 586 15.52 11.43 36.28
N PHE A 587 14.95 10.92 37.37
CA PHE A 587 15.40 11.07 38.77
C PHE A 587 15.82 12.51 39.13
N SER A 588 15.13 13.49 38.56
CA SER A 588 15.56 14.89 38.52
C SER A 588 15.31 15.63 39.84
N GLN A 589 14.34 15.17 40.63
CA GLN A 589 13.93 15.78 41.89
C GLN A 589 14.51 15.04 43.10
N ASP A 590 15.30 15.75 43.91
CA ASP A 590 15.86 15.25 45.17
C ASP A 590 14.79 14.57 46.06
N GLY A 591 15.02 13.30 46.37
CA GLY A 591 14.15 12.47 47.22
C GLY A 591 12.96 11.81 46.52
N ASP A 592 12.69 12.10 45.24
CA ASP A 592 11.64 11.41 44.46
C ASP A 592 12.24 10.25 43.65
N PHE A 593 11.70 9.05 43.84
CA PHE A 593 12.10 7.86 43.09
C PHE A 593 11.23 7.63 41.84
N GLU A 594 10.32 8.55 41.51
CA GLU A 594 9.46 8.50 40.32
C GLU A 594 8.66 7.20 40.21
N GLY A 595 8.31 6.62 41.36
CA GLY A 595 7.60 5.34 41.47
C GLY A 595 8.46 4.08 41.36
N TRP A 596 9.77 4.19 41.14
CA TRP A 596 10.68 3.04 41.17
C TRP A 596 10.74 2.40 42.55
N SER A 597 10.82 1.07 42.58
CA SER A 597 10.69 0.28 43.81
C SER A 597 11.46 -1.04 43.73
N GLY A 598 11.42 -1.84 44.80
CA GLY A 598 12.07 -3.16 44.79
C GLY A 598 13.60 -3.12 44.76
N LEU A 599 14.20 -2.09 45.38
CA LEU A 599 15.65 -1.89 45.55
C LEU A 599 16.36 -3.07 46.25
N ASN A 600 16.58 -4.17 45.55
CA ASN A 600 17.26 -5.35 46.06
C ASN A 600 18.76 -5.12 46.11
N GLN A 601 19.44 -5.47 47.20
CA GLN A 601 20.90 -5.31 47.34
C GLN A 601 21.45 -3.88 47.09
N TRP A 602 20.63 -2.82 47.19
CA TRP A 602 21.12 -1.44 47.21
C TRP A 602 21.53 -1.01 48.63
N LEU A 603 22.75 -0.52 48.80
CA LEU A 603 23.20 0.18 50.00
C LEU A 603 22.99 1.68 49.85
N ALA A 604 22.33 2.27 50.85
CA ALA A 604 22.02 3.70 50.92
C ALA A 604 21.44 4.31 49.61
N PRO A 605 20.40 3.71 49.00
CA PRO A 605 19.77 4.28 47.81
C PRO A 605 19.14 5.65 48.11
N GLN A 606 19.42 6.63 47.27
CA GLN A 606 18.87 7.98 47.36
C GLN A 606 18.79 8.62 45.97
N VAL A 607 17.70 9.32 45.66
CA VAL A 607 17.68 10.26 44.53
C VAL A 607 18.17 11.61 45.03
N ALA A 608 19.27 12.10 44.44
CA ALA A 608 19.91 13.36 44.84
C ALA A 608 20.82 13.88 43.73
N GLY A 609 20.73 15.17 43.41
CA GLY A 609 21.57 15.83 42.43
C GLY A 609 21.32 15.39 40.98
N GLY A 610 20.06 15.06 40.64
CA GLY A 610 19.65 14.64 39.31
C GLY A 610 20.02 13.19 38.95
N ALA A 611 20.06 12.29 39.94
CA ALA A 611 20.29 10.87 39.71
C ALA A 611 19.86 9.99 40.91
N LEU A 612 19.50 8.75 40.62
CA LEU A 612 19.38 7.65 41.60
C LEU A 612 20.77 7.09 41.93
N ASN A 613 21.24 7.35 43.15
CA ASN A 613 22.56 6.97 43.65
C ASN A 613 22.49 5.79 44.64
N GLY A 614 23.53 4.96 44.68
CA GLY A 614 23.73 3.94 45.72
C GLY A 614 25.01 3.12 45.56
N GLN A 615 25.14 2.01 46.30
CA GLN A 615 26.22 1.04 46.11
C GLN A 615 25.68 -0.41 46.10
N SER A 616 26.18 -1.28 45.23
CA SER A 616 25.76 -2.69 45.18
C SER A 616 26.27 -3.46 46.41
N ALA A 617 25.35 -4.11 47.14
CA ALA A 617 25.65 -4.97 48.29
C ALA A 617 26.07 -6.40 47.88
N GLY A 618 25.77 -6.78 46.63
CA GLY A 618 25.93 -8.11 46.08
C GLY A 618 25.80 -8.10 44.55
N PRO A 619 25.69 -9.26 43.90
CA PRO A 619 25.70 -9.41 42.44
C PRO A 619 24.32 -9.24 41.77
N ASP A 620 23.27 -8.86 42.51
CA ASP A 620 21.89 -8.74 42.01
C ASP A 620 21.21 -7.44 42.49
N PRO A 621 21.82 -6.24 42.25
CA PRO A 621 21.32 -4.94 42.70
C PRO A 621 20.14 -4.40 41.88
N TYR A 622 19.07 -5.18 41.68
CA TYR A 622 17.96 -4.78 40.82
C TYR A 622 17.05 -3.69 41.41
N ILE A 623 16.34 -2.99 40.52
CA ILE A 623 15.24 -2.06 40.83
C ILE A 623 14.17 -2.14 39.74
N HIS A 624 12.90 -2.04 40.10
CA HIS A 624 11.74 -2.11 39.19
C HIS A 624 11.17 -0.72 38.91
N SER A 625 10.81 -0.43 37.66
CA SER A 625 10.07 0.78 37.28
C SER A 625 8.65 0.78 37.88
N PRO A 626 7.95 1.92 37.95
CA PRO A 626 6.49 1.88 38.00
C PRO A 626 5.92 1.22 36.72
N PRO A 627 4.62 0.86 36.69
CA PRO A 627 3.99 0.37 35.47
C PRO A 627 4.13 1.35 34.32
N THR A 628 4.52 0.86 33.15
CA THR A 628 4.64 1.60 31.89
C THR A 628 3.56 1.16 30.88
N TRP A 629 3.53 1.79 29.72
CA TRP A 629 2.76 1.39 28.55
C TRP A 629 3.53 1.76 27.28
N ALA A 630 4.36 0.83 26.81
CA ALA A 630 5.28 1.05 25.69
C ALA A 630 5.05 0.01 24.60
N ASN A 631 4.45 0.43 23.48
CA ASN A 631 4.34 -0.39 22.27
C ASN A 631 5.76 -0.62 21.71
N SER A 632 6.24 -1.86 21.73
CA SER A 632 7.61 -2.22 21.34
C SER A 632 7.91 -1.94 19.87
N ASN A 633 6.89 -1.91 19.01
CA ASN A 633 7.06 -1.53 17.61
C ASN A 633 7.39 -0.05 17.46
N ALA A 634 6.82 0.81 18.31
CA ALA A 634 7.04 2.25 18.30
C ALA A 634 8.26 2.69 19.13
N VAL A 635 8.61 1.95 20.18
CA VAL A 635 9.80 2.20 21.02
C VAL A 635 10.65 0.92 21.22
N PRO A 636 11.33 0.43 20.17
CA PRO A 636 12.13 -0.79 20.19
C PRO A 636 13.42 -0.73 21.02
N PHE A 637 13.81 0.44 21.53
CA PHE A 637 15.06 0.62 22.28
C PHE A 637 14.83 1.09 23.71
N ALA A 638 15.76 0.74 24.60
CA ALA A 638 15.90 1.38 25.89
C ALA A 638 17.21 2.17 25.98
N TRP A 639 17.12 3.45 26.34
CA TRP A 639 18.24 4.33 26.60
C TRP A 639 18.41 4.50 28.11
N VAL A 640 19.52 4.03 28.65
CA VAL A 640 19.88 4.12 30.07
C VAL A 640 21.15 4.94 30.18
N ARG A 641 21.13 5.98 31.02
CA ARG A 641 22.30 6.80 31.30
C ARG A 641 22.73 6.60 32.75
N MET A 642 23.95 6.09 32.95
CA MET A 642 24.41 5.71 34.29
C MET A 642 25.93 5.64 34.40
N SER A 643 26.41 5.59 35.64
CA SER A 643 27.81 5.43 36.02
C SER A 643 28.00 4.31 37.03
N GLN A 644 29.16 3.65 36.97
CA GLN A 644 29.58 2.57 37.85
C GLN A 644 31.07 2.72 38.17
N THR A 645 31.50 2.32 39.37
CA THR A 645 32.93 2.28 39.74
C THR A 645 33.56 0.89 39.68
N ALA A 646 32.75 -0.15 39.45
CA ALA A 646 33.16 -1.53 39.31
C ALA A 646 32.13 -2.36 38.53
N GLY A 647 32.55 -3.53 38.08
CA GLY A 647 31.72 -4.53 37.39
C GLY A 647 31.89 -4.54 35.87
N SER A 648 31.38 -5.59 35.21
CA SER A 648 31.58 -5.79 33.75
C SER A 648 30.32 -5.68 32.91
N PHE A 649 29.17 -6.03 33.46
CA PHE A 649 27.87 -6.02 32.78
C PHE A 649 26.79 -5.45 33.68
N ALA A 650 25.78 -4.87 33.03
CA ALA A 650 24.45 -4.59 33.58
C ALA A 650 23.41 -5.44 32.82
N GLN A 651 22.19 -5.48 33.33
CA GLN A 651 21.09 -6.23 32.73
C GLN A 651 19.79 -5.42 32.79
N LEU A 652 19.04 -5.42 31.69
CA LEU A 652 17.70 -4.83 31.64
C LEU A 652 16.68 -5.96 31.40
N PHE A 653 15.69 -6.05 32.27
CA PHE A 653 14.54 -6.95 32.16
C PHE A 653 13.29 -6.18 31.77
N PHE A 654 12.34 -6.87 31.14
CA PHE A 654 11.00 -6.36 30.84
C PHE A 654 9.94 -7.42 31.10
N VAL A 655 8.69 -6.98 31.18
CA VAL A 655 7.49 -7.82 31.03
C VAL A 655 6.50 -7.16 30.08
N THR A 656 5.76 -7.97 29.34
CA THR A 656 4.75 -7.52 28.37
C THR A 656 3.35 -7.59 28.97
N ASP A 657 2.35 -7.04 28.27
CA ASP A 657 0.95 -7.19 28.66
C ASP A 657 0.50 -8.67 28.57
N HIS A 658 0.86 -9.37 27.49
CA HIS A 658 0.46 -10.77 27.29
C HIS A 658 1.16 -11.73 28.25
N ASP A 659 2.41 -11.47 28.63
CA ASP A 659 3.16 -12.31 29.58
C ASP A 659 3.86 -11.48 30.68
N PRO A 660 3.14 -11.24 31.81
CA PRO A 660 3.62 -10.44 32.94
C PRO A 660 4.60 -11.17 33.88
N VAL A 661 5.10 -12.37 33.51
CA VAL A 661 6.00 -13.17 34.37
C VAL A 661 7.46 -12.78 34.14
N TRP A 662 8.19 -12.45 35.20
CA TRP A 662 9.64 -12.21 35.14
C TRP A 662 10.41 -13.51 34.93
N GLU A 663 11.02 -13.69 33.75
CA GLU A 663 11.80 -14.87 33.37
C GLU A 663 13.17 -14.46 32.79
N PRO A 664 14.23 -15.30 32.90
CA PRO A 664 15.58 -14.93 32.44
C PRO A 664 15.70 -14.61 30.94
N ASN A 665 14.86 -15.18 30.08
CA ASN A 665 14.86 -14.87 28.64
C ASN A 665 14.31 -13.47 28.31
N LYS A 666 13.57 -12.84 29.23
CA LYS A 666 13.04 -11.48 29.06
C LYS A 666 14.02 -10.41 29.51
N SER A 667 15.26 -10.52 29.03
CA SER A 667 16.32 -9.59 29.42
C SER A 667 17.47 -9.49 28.43
N VAL A 668 18.12 -8.32 28.42
CA VAL A 668 19.36 -8.07 27.68
C VAL A 668 20.49 -7.83 28.68
N PHE A 669 21.60 -8.56 28.54
CA PHE A 669 22.88 -8.19 29.15
C PHE A 669 23.61 -7.19 28.25
N PHE A 670 24.12 -6.12 28.84
CA PHE A 670 24.92 -5.14 28.11
C PHE A 670 26.18 -4.76 28.89
N GLN A 671 27.26 -4.47 28.16
CA GLN A 671 28.57 -4.22 28.74
C GLN A 671 28.63 -2.78 29.28
N ILE A 672 29.16 -2.60 30.49
CA ILE A 672 29.31 -1.29 31.13
C ILE A 672 30.76 -0.79 31.14
N THR A 673 30.94 0.53 31.27
CA THR A 673 32.24 1.18 31.47
C THR A 673 32.37 1.62 32.94
N PRO A 674 33.08 0.85 33.79
CA PRO A 674 33.12 1.08 35.25
C PRO A 674 34.20 2.11 35.66
N ASP A 675 34.21 3.31 35.05
CA ASP A 675 35.20 4.36 35.31
C ASP A 675 34.72 5.47 36.28
N GLY A 676 33.48 5.37 36.76
CA GLY A 676 32.84 6.37 37.61
C GLY A 676 32.42 7.66 36.88
N GLN A 677 32.34 7.66 35.54
CA GLN A 677 31.72 8.72 34.74
C GLN A 677 30.36 8.25 34.22
N MET A 678 29.47 9.19 33.85
CA MET A 678 28.21 8.85 33.18
C MET A 678 28.47 8.41 31.74
N HIS A 679 27.84 7.32 31.33
CA HIS A 679 27.81 6.81 29.96
C HIS A 679 26.37 6.55 29.54
N ASP A 680 26.09 6.74 28.26
CA ASP A 680 24.82 6.41 27.63
C ASP A 680 24.87 4.98 27.06
N TYR A 681 23.86 4.17 27.37
CA TYR A 681 23.72 2.79 26.93
C TYR A 681 22.40 2.62 26.17
N PHE A 682 22.50 2.23 24.90
CA PHE A 682 21.35 1.91 24.05
C PHE A 682 21.21 0.39 23.97
N ILE A 683 20.01 -0.09 24.27
CA ILE A 683 19.70 -1.51 24.44
C ILE A 683 18.60 -1.87 23.44
N ASN A 684 18.95 -2.67 22.45
CA ASN A 684 17.99 -3.16 21.46
C ASN A 684 17.07 -4.22 22.09
N LEU A 685 15.78 -3.90 22.20
CA LEU A 685 14.75 -4.84 22.66
C LEU A 685 14.09 -5.57 21.48
N ASP A 686 14.20 -5.06 20.25
CA ASP A 686 13.55 -5.62 19.06
C ASP A 686 14.10 -7.00 18.66
N GLU A 687 15.37 -7.26 18.96
CA GLU A 687 16.01 -8.59 18.79
C GLU A 687 15.41 -9.67 19.71
N LEU A 688 14.65 -9.29 20.75
CA LEU A 688 14.03 -10.24 21.67
C LEU A 688 12.56 -10.51 21.30
N ALA A 689 12.32 -11.72 20.82
CA ALA A 689 10.96 -12.20 20.48
C ALA A 689 9.97 -12.13 21.66
N ASP A 690 10.45 -12.20 22.90
CA ASP A 690 9.62 -12.08 24.10
C ASP A 690 9.25 -10.62 24.46
N ALA A 691 9.92 -9.61 23.88
CA ALA A 691 9.66 -8.18 24.15
C ALA A 691 8.48 -7.61 23.34
N LYS A 692 7.97 -8.38 22.39
CA LYS A 692 7.02 -7.93 21.38
C LYS A 692 5.62 -7.66 21.95
N GLY A 693 4.90 -6.74 21.32
CA GLY A 693 3.60 -6.27 21.79
C GLY A 693 3.72 -4.97 22.58
N VAL A 694 3.19 -4.95 23.81
CA VAL A 694 3.28 -3.79 24.71
C VAL A 694 4.04 -4.18 25.97
N ILE A 695 5.15 -3.50 26.25
CA ILE A 695 5.90 -3.58 27.51
C ILE A 695 5.11 -2.83 28.59
N THR A 696 4.94 -3.47 29.76
CA THR A 696 4.14 -2.96 30.88
C THR A 696 4.94 -2.70 32.16
N GLN A 697 6.16 -3.22 32.27
CA GLN A 697 7.12 -2.84 33.32
C GLN A 697 8.55 -3.18 32.87
N VAL A 698 9.54 -2.42 33.34
CA VAL A 698 10.97 -2.75 33.19
C VAL A 698 11.63 -2.88 34.56
N ARG A 699 12.77 -3.58 34.59
CA ARG A 699 13.64 -3.72 35.76
C ARG A 699 15.07 -3.53 35.30
N LEU A 700 15.82 -2.70 36.02
CA LEU A 700 17.23 -2.43 35.76
C LEU A 700 18.08 -3.07 36.86
N ASP A 701 19.13 -3.77 36.44
CA ASP A 701 20.18 -4.33 37.27
C ASP A 701 21.49 -3.60 36.88
N PRO A 702 21.86 -2.48 37.53
CA PRO A 702 22.92 -1.59 37.02
C PRO A 702 24.33 -2.19 37.05
N THR A 703 24.50 -3.34 37.71
CA THR A 703 25.71 -4.16 37.63
C THR A 703 25.39 -5.59 38.08
N ILE A 704 26.20 -6.57 37.72
CA ILE A 704 26.14 -7.94 38.29
C ILE A 704 27.25 -8.22 39.32
N ASP A 705 27.96 -7.18 39.76
CA ASP A 705 29.11 -7.26 40.66
C ASP A 705 28.88 -6.48 41.97
N ALA A 706 29.38 -7.04 43.08
CA ALA A 706 29.25 -6.41 44.41
C ALA A 706 30.27 -5.28 44.63
N GLY A 707 29.86 -4.24 45.36
CA GLY A 707 30.72 -3.14 45.81
C GLY A 707 30.86 -1.97 44.83
N SER A 708 30.20 -2.00 43.68
CA SER A 708 30.17 -0.89 42.71
C SER A 708 29.37 0.28 43.28
N VAL A 709 29.92 1.49 43.27
CA VAL A 709 29.14 2.71 43.48
C VAL A 709 28.45 3.03 42.15
N MET A 710 27.14 3.25 42.21
CA MET A 710 26.25 3.34 41.05
C MET A 710 25.49 4.66 41.10
N SER A 711 25.29 5.28 39.94
CA SER A 711 24.40 6.43 39.77
C SER A 711 23.65 6.29 38.45
N VAL A 712 22.33 6.34 38.46
CA VAL A 712 21.46 6.28 37.27
C VAL A 712 20.84 7.67 37.08
N ASP A 713 21.17 8.30 35.96
CA ASP A 713 20.67 9.61 35.53
C ASP A 713 19.23 9.42 35.03
N PHE A 714 19.04 8.58 34.00
CA PHE A 714 17.70 8.23 33.50
C PHE A 714 17.59 6.81 32.94
N VAL A 715 16.34 6.37 32.78
CA VAL A 715 15.93 5.19 32.01
C VAL A 715 14.77 5.60 31.09
N ARG A 716 14.89 5.36 29.78
CA ARG A 716 13.89 5.78 28.78
C ARG A 716 13.63 4.65 27.78
N LEU A 717 12.37 4.48 27.34
CA LEU A 717 12.00 3.65 26.20
C LEU A 717 11.78 4.58 24.99
N THR A 718 12.51 4.34 23.90
CA THR A 718 12.69 5.28 22.79
C THR A 718 12.68 4.57 21.42
N ASP A 719 12.49 5.36 20.37
CA ASP A 719 12.29 4.98 18.98
C ASP A 719 13.59 4.79 18.19
N SER A 720 14.73 5.28 18.69
CA SER A 720 16.05 5.20 18.04
C SER A 720 17.17 4.69 18.96
N ASP A 721 18.20 4.09 18.34
CA ASP A 721 19.47 3.72 18.98
C ASP A 721 20.57 4.80 18.87
N ASP A 722 20.31 5.91 18.17
CA ASP A 722 21.21 7.05 18.07
C ASP A 722 20.82 8.15 19.08
N PRO A 723 21.69 8.55 20.04
CA PRO A 723 21.41 9.65 20.98
C PRO A 723 21.10 11.00 20.31
N ALA A 724 21.42 11.20 19.03
CA ALA A 724 21.05 12.41 18.28
C ALA A 724 19.68 12.33 17.59
N GLN A 725 19.04 11.15 17.59
CA GLN A 725 17.72 10.88 16.97
C GLN A 725 16.74 10.21 17.96
N ALA A 726 17.21 9.78 19.13
CA ALA A 726 16.42 9.18 20.19
C ALA A 726 15.54 10.26 20.84
N HIS A 727 14.32 10.38 20.34
CA HIS A 727 13.36 11.30 20.91
C HIS A 727 12.89 10.73 22.27
N PRO A 728 12.85 11.54 23.34
CA PRO A 728 11.86 11.32 24.38
C PRO A 728 10.50 11.60 23.73
N ALA A 729 9.93 10.57 23.10
CA ALA A 729 8.68 10.68 22.36
C ALA A 729 7.63 11.39 23.23
N PRO A 730 7.10 12.56 22.83
CA PRO A 730 6.29 13.39 23.71
C PRO A 730 5.22 12.57 24.41
N ALA A 731 5.01 12.83 25.69
CA ALA A 731 3.74 12.42 26.29
C ALA A 731 2.73 13.30 25.57
N LEU A 732 1.98 12.73 24.61
CA LEU A 732 0.86 13.42 24.00
C LEU A 732 0.06 14.03 25.15
N PRO A 733 0.10 15.37 25.34
CA PRO A 733 -0.47 15.96 26.53
C PRO A 733 -1.94 15.56 26.55
N ALA A 734 -2.47 15.21 27.72
CA ALA A 734 -3.90 14.95 27.83
C ALA A 734 -4.64 16.12 27.17
N PRO A 735 -5.49 15.89 26.15
CA PRO A 735 -5.92 16.96 25.26
C PRO A 735 -6.56 18.06 26.08
N ALA A 736 -6.07 19.28 25.91
CA ALA A 736 -6.54 20.42 26.65
C ALA A 736 -7.99 20.70 26.24
N GLU A 737 -8.82 21.04 27.22
CA GLU A 737 -10.24 21.33 27.00
C GLU A 737 -10.52 22.80 27.36
N LEU A 738 -11.17 23.52 26.45
CA LEU A 738 -11.60 24.90 26.65
C LEU A 738 -13.08 25.03 26.31
N THR A 739 -13.87 25.51 27.26
CA THR A 739 -15.31 25.76 27.07
C THR A 739 -15.59 27.25 26.90
N PHE A 740 -16.10 27.60 25.74
CA PHE A 740 -16.60 28.93 25.40
C PHE A 740 -18.08 29.04 25.75
N VAL A 741 -18.52 30.22 26.19
CA VAL A 741 -19.93 30.57 26.36
C VAL A 741 -20.32 31.51 25.23
N SER A 742 -21.54 31.38 24.70
CA SER A 742 -21.98 32.18 23.56
C SER A 742 -22.10 33.68 23.88
N THR A 743 -21.87 34.50 22.85
CA THR A 743 -21.74 35.94 22.95
C THR A 743 -23.11 36.59 22.81
N ALA A 744 -23.78 36.84 23.94
CA ALA A 744 -25.15 37.33 24.01
C ALA A 744 -25.59 38.33 22.93
N ALA A 745 -24.81 39.39 22.68
CA ALA A 745 -25.13 40.44 21.70
C ALA A 745 -25.09 39.99 20.21
N LEU A 746 -24.61 38.78 19.94
CA LEU A 746 -24.48 38.15 18.63
C LEU A 746 -25.40 36.93 18.48
N ASP A 747 -26.09 36.53 19.55
CA ASP A 747 -26.95 35.35 19.58
C ASP A 747 -28.43 35.73 19.38
N GLY A 748 -29.23 34.80 18.89
CA GLY A 748 -30.68 34.94 18.84
C GLY A 748 -31.33 34.01 17.81
N ASP A 749 -32.57 34.32 17.43
CA ASP A 749 -33.22 33.78 16.25
C ASP A 749 -33.49 34.88 15.23
N VAL A 750 -33.45 34.50 13.96
CA VAL A 750 -34.01 35.25 12.84
C VAL A 750 -35.24 34.49 12.38
N LEU A 751 -36.34 35.21 12.15
CA LEU A 751 -37.60 34.71 11.60
C LEU A 751 -37.71 35.12 10.14
N GLU A 752 -38.10 34.18 9.28
CA GLU A 752 -38.29 34.41 7.86
C GLU A 752 -39.31 35.54 7.55
N THR A 753 -39.09 36.29 6.46
CA THR A 753 -40.00 37.37 6.05
C THR A 753 -41.38 36.87 5.66
N VAL A 754 -41.43 35.84 4.80
CA VAL A 754 -42.62 35.14 4.28
C VAL A 754 -42.21 33.68 4.08
N GLN A 755 -43.13 32.74 4.28
CA GLN A 755 -42.92 31.32 4.02
C GLN A 755 -42.30 31.09 2.63
N ASP A 756 -41.34 30.16 2.53
CA ASP A 756 -40.61 29.77 1.31
C ASP A 756 -39.88 30.93 0.59
N SER A 757 -39.62 32.06 1.28
CA SER A 757 -38.90 33.20 0.70
C SER A 757 -37.39 32.99 0.61
N GLY A 758 -36.83 32.18 1.52
CA GLY A 758 -35.41 32.05 1.73
C GLY A 758 -34.73 33.31 2.29
N VAL A 759 -35.49 34.29 2.81
CA VAL A 759 -34.98 35.61 3.25
C VAL A 759 -35.41 35.94 4.68
N GLY A 760 -34.43 36.27 5.52
CA GLY A 760 -34.63 36.62 6.92
C GLY A 760 -35.26 38.00 7.12
N GLY A 761 -36.06 38.13 8.18
CA GLY A 761 -36.84 39.32 8.47
C GLY A 761 -36.57 39.91 9.84
N VAL A 762 -37.29 39.42 10.86
CA VAL A 762 -37.21 39.96 12.23
C VAL A 762 -36.23 39.11 13.03
N ASN A 763 -35.32 39.74 13.78
CA ASN A 763 -34.40 39.04 14.67
C ASN A 763 -34.64 39.36 16.17
N SER A 764 -34.06 38.53 17.05
CA SER A 764 -34.32 38.55 18.50
C SER A 764 -33.07 38.82 19.35
N SER A 765 -32.13 39.66 18.87
CA SER A 765 -30.76 39.92 19.40
C SER A 765 -30.62 40.47 20.85
N SER A 766 -31.68 40.45 21.66
CA SER A 766 -31.66 40.75 23.10
C SER A 766 -32.68 39.91 23.89
N SER A 767 -33.18 38.84 23.28
CA SER A 767 -34.12 37.90 23.88
C SER A 767 -33.35 36.93 24.77
N THR A 768 -33.88 36.59 25.95
CA THR A 768 -33.30 35.56 26.84
C THR A 768 -33.44 34.14 26.30
N THR A 769 -34.14 33.96 25.18
CA THR A 769 -34.30 32.69 24.47
C THR A 769 -34.32 32.88 22.96
N PHE A 770 -33.72 31.96 22.21
CA PHE A 770 -33.90 31.82 20.76
C PHE A 770 -34.89 30.69 20.41
N ARG A 771 -35.38 30.67 19.16
CA ARG A 771 -36.34 29.68 18.65
C ARG A 771 -35.80 28.87 17.47
N ILE A 772 -36.31 27.66 17.33
CA ILE A 772 -36.13 26.78 16.15
C ILE A 772 -37.48 26.07 15.91
N GLY A 773 -37.94 26.02 14.66
CA GLY A 773 -39.30 25.64 14.25
C GLY A 773 -39.91 26.71 13.36
N ASP A 774 -41.22 26.91 13.37
CA ASP A 774 -41.92 27.96 12.60
C ASP A 774 -42.93 28.79 13.43
N ASP A 775 -43.57 29.76 12.79
CA ASP A 775 -44.68 30.55 13.36
C ASP A 775 -46.04 30.25 12.70
N ALA A 776 -47.13 30.81 13.23
CA ALA A 776 -48.51 30.60 12.74
C ALA A 776 -48.81 31.13 11.32
N ALA A 777 -47.78 31.53 10.57
CA ALA A 777 -47.83 31.80 9.14
C ALA A 777 -46.84 30.90 8.37
N ASN A 778 -46.41 29.79 8.99
CA ASN A 778 -45.41 28.83 8.52
C ASN A 778 -44.07 29.47 8.16
N ARG A 779 -43.66 30.51 8.89
CA ARG A 779 -42.38 31.19 8.66
C ARG A 779 -41.35 30.60 9.59
N ALA A 780 -40.28 30.08 9.02
CA ALA A 780 -39.28 29.33 9.76
C ALA A 780 -38.41 30.23 10.66
N TYR A 781 -37.86 29.63 11.72
CA TYR A 781 -36.87 30.22 12.63
C TYR A 781 -35.50 29.55 12.45
N ARG A 782 -34.44 30.36 12.36
CA ARG A 782 -33.04 29.93 12.37
C ARG A 782 -32.33 30.63 13.51
N ALA A 783 -31.77 29.85 14.42
CA ALA A 783 -31.00 30.38 15.54
C ALA A 783 -29.56 30.63 15.13
N LEU A 784 -28.93 31.67 15.67
CA LEU A 784 -27.50 31.90 15.55
C LEU A 784 -26.86 32.00 16.95
N LEU A 785 -25.66 31.42 17.06
CA LEU A 785 -24.84 31.40 18.26
C LEU A 785 -23.39 31.74 17.90
N SER A 786 -22.74 32.60 18.68
CA SER A 786 -21.41 33.12 18.38
C SER A 786 -20.44 32.91 19.53
N PHE A 787 -19.30 32.28 19.26
CA PHE A 787 -18.27 31.98 20.25
C PHE A 787 -16.96 32.68 19.89
N ASP A 788 -16.37 33.37 20.86
CA ASP A 788 -15.03 33.97 20.71
C ASP A 788 -13.97 32.88 20.91
N THR A 789 -13.64 32.16 19.84
CA THR A 789 -12.68 31.05 19.84
C THR A 789 -11.21 31.50 19.78
N SER A 790 -10.94 32.82 19.80
CA SER A 790 -9.59 33.43 19.82
C SER A 790 -8.78 33.16 21.09
N LEU A 791 -9.36 32.46 22.07
CA LEU A 791 -8.66 32.02 23.29
C LEU A 791 -8.06 30.61 23.16
N LEU A 792 -8.19 29.95 21.99
CA LEU A 792 -7.39 28.78 21.65
C LEU A 792 -5.93 29.22 21.41
N PRO A 793 -4.92 28.43 21.82
CA PRO A 793 -3.54 28.64 21.40
C PRO A 793 -3.39 28.56 19.87
N ASP A 794 -2.51 29.38 19.29
CA ASP A 794 -2.27 29.42 17.84
C ASP A 794 -1.78 28.06 17.26
N ASN A 795 -1.18 27.22 18.11
CA ASN A 795 -0.74 25.86 17.78
C ASN A 795 -1.74 24.77 18.20
N ALA A 796 -3.00 25.10 18.50
CA ALA A 796 -4.02 24.10 18.88
C ALA A 796 -4.54 23.32 17.67
N SER A 797 -4.34 21.98 17.67
CA SER A 797 -5.04 21.07 16.77
C SER A 797 -6.36 20.63 17.41
N VAL A 798 -7.49 21.14 16.90
CA VAL A 798 -8.81 20.77 17.43
C VAL A 798 -9.15 19.33 17.05
N ILE A 799 -9.42 18.49 18.05
CA ILE A 799 -9.76 17.06 17.86
C ILE A 799 -11.23 16.76 18.15
N GLU A 800 -11.93 17.68 18.82
CA GLU A 800 -13.36 17.58 19.11
C GLU A 800 -13.91 18.98 19.44
N ALA A 801 -14.94 19.40 18.72
CA ALA A 801 -15.79 20.52 19.11
C ALA A 801 -17.21 20.02 19.40
N THR A 802 -17.77 20.44 20.55
CA THR A 802 -19.11 20.03 21.00
C THR A 802 -19.95 21.26 21.37
N LEU A 803 -21.03 21.50 20.61
CA LEU A 803 -22.00 22.56 20.82
C LEU A 803 -23.12 22.09 21.77
N GLY A 804 -23.32 22.81 22.88
CA GLY A 804 -24.36 22.56 23.89
C GLY A 804 -25.42 23.65 23.92
N ILE A 805 -26.72 23.27 23.91
CA ILE A 805 -27.86 24.19 24.02
C ILE A 805 -28.89 23.71 25.03
N THR A 806 -29.49 24.62 25.81
CA THR A 806 -30.42 24.28 26.90
C THR A 806 -31.84 24.73 26.60
N ARG A 807 -32.83 23.82 26.65
CA ARG A 807 -34.24 24.17 26.37
C ARG A 807 -34.90 24.93 27.51
N ILE A 808 -35.61 26.01 27.17
CA ILE A 808 -36.35 26.86 28.10
C ILE A 808 -37.84 26.89 27.74
N GLY A 809 -38.61 26.01 28.38
CA GLY A 809 -40.07 26.05 28.36
C GLY A 809 -40.68 24.76 27.84
N ASN A 810 -41.98 24.82 27.55
CA ASN A 810 -42.68 23.76 26.82
C ASN A 810 -42.61 24.05 25.31
N PRO A 811 -42.70 23.02 24.44
CA PRO A 811 -42.82 23.25 23.00
C PRO A 811 -44.15 23.96 22.70
N THR A 812 -44.18 24.76 21.64
CA THR A 812 -45.42 25.30 21.07
C THR A 812 -45.76 24.45 19.85
N GLY A 813 -47.01 24.00 19.68
CA GLY A 813 -47.39 23.13 18.56
C GLY A 813 -47.06 21.64 18.74
N GLN A 814 -47.16 20.89 17.63
CA GLN A 814 -46.71 19.53 17.34
C GLN A 814 -45.20 19.40 17.05
N VAL A 815 -44.32 20.17 17.71
CA VAL A 815 -42.87 20.07 17.45
C VAL A 815 -42.37 18.62 17.58
N PRO A 816 -41.67 18.05 16.57
CA PRO A 816 -41.41 16.62 16.53
C PRO A 816 -40.56 16.08 17.68
N ILE A 817 -41.19 15.29 18.55
CA ILE A 817 -40.51 14.43 19.52
C ILE A 817 -40.16 13.10 18.82
N GLY A 818 -39.10 13.14 18.01
CA GLY A 818 -38.24 11.98 17.73
C GLY A 818 -38.84 10.80 16.96
N VAL A 819 -39.16 10.97 15.67
CA VAL A 819 -39.29 9.86 14.70
C VAL A 819 -38.83 10.30 13.30
N ALA A 820 -38.24 9.37 12.53
CA ALA A 820 -37.75 9.55 11.15
C ALA A 820 -38.88 9.69 10.10
N ASN A 821 -39.92 10.44 10.44
CA ASN A 821 -41.11 10.66 9.60
C ASN A 821 -41.81 11.98 10.00
N SER A 822 -41.04 12.96 10.47
CA SER A 822 -41.52 14.29 10.85
C SER A 822 -41.35 15.29 9.71
N GLN A 823 -42.30 16.21 9.57
CA GLN A 823 -42.32 17.17 8.46
C GLN A 823 -41.17 18.20 8.50
N PHE A 824 -40.51 18.37 9.64
CA PHE A 824 -39.35 19.26 9.83
C PHE A 824 -37.97 18.59 9.59
N GLY A 825 -37.89 17.25 9.53
CA GLY A 825 -36.61 16.53 9.43
C GLY A 825 -35.66 16.69 10.64
N ASP A 826 -34.35 16.56 10.43
CA ASP A 826 -33.34 16.66 11.50
C ASP A 826 -33.07 18.11 11.96
N ILE A 827 -32.58 18.30 13.20
CA ILE A 827 -32.04 19.60 13.66
C ILE A 827 -30.57 19.68 13.26
N LEU A 828 -30.30 20.47 12.21
CA LEU A 828 -28.99 20.65 11.60
C LEU A 828 -28.27 21.88 12.15
N VAL A 829 -26.94 21.79 12.18
CA VAL A 829 -26.03 22.87 12.59
C VAL A 829 -25.15 23.24 11.40
N ASP A 830 -25.27 24.47 10.90
CA ASP A 830 -24.32 25.06 9.95
C ASP A 830 -23.24 25.83 10.72
N LEU A 831 -22.01 25.93 10.18
CA LEU A 831 -20.90 26.70 10.75
C LEU A 831 -20.46 27.83 9.81
N ALA A 832 -20.11 28.98 10.40
CA ALA A 832 -19.37 30.03 9.73
C ALA A 832 -18.15 30.47 10.54
N ALA A 833 -17.01 30.56 9.86
CA ALA A 833 -15.74 31.05 10.36
C ALA A 833 -15.29 32.20 9.44
N PRO A 834 -15.29 33.48 9.89
CA PRO A 834 -15.55 33.93 11.26
C PRO A 834 -17.03 34.09 11.64
N SER A 835 -17.92 34.41 10.69
CA SER A 835 -19.33 34.75 10.98
C SER A 835 -20.25 34.61 9.77
N PHE A 836 -21.54 34.36 10.02
CA PHE A 836 -22.61 34.54 9.04
C PHE A 836 -22.89 36.03 8.86
N GLY A 837 -22.99 36.51 7.62
CA GLY A 837 -23.47 37.86 7.33
C GLY A 837 -22.59 38.96 7.94
N ALA A 838 -23.17 39.77 8.83
CA ALA A 838 -22.51 40.91 9.47
C ALA A 838 -21.93 40.54 10.85
N SER A 839 -21.09 41.42 11.42
CA SER A 839 -20.49 41.21 12.75
C SER A 839 -21.45 41.40 13.94
N GLN A 840 -22.77 41.38 13.71
CA GLN A 840 -23.87 41.54 14.66
C GLN A 840 -25.08 40.77 14.12
N LEU A 841 -25.92 40.18 14.99
CA LEU A 841 -27.12 39.46 14.54
C LEU A 841 -27.99 40.37 13.65
N SER A 842 -28.19 39.95 12.41
CA SER A 842 -28.85 40.70 11.36
C SER A 842 -29.97 39.88 10.70
N ALA A 843 -30.81 40.53 9.89
CA ALA A 843 -31.79 39.80 9.09
C ALA A 843 -31.11 38.95 7.99
N ASP A 844 -29.94 39.38 7.51
CA ASP A 844 -29.27 38.76 6.36
C ASP A 844 -28.59 37.42 6.71
N ASP A 845 -28.36 37.15 7.99
CA ASP A 845 -27.70 35.94 8.48
C ASP A 845 -28.53 34.67 8.21
N TRP A 846 -29.84 34.84 7.98
CA TRP A 846 -30.77 33.80 7.53
C TRP A 846 -30.34 33.17 6.21
N GLN A 847 -30.04 34.02 5.22
CA GLN A 847 -29.64 33.63 3.86
C GLN A 847 -28.12 33.62 3.64
N ALA A 848 -27.34 34.08 4.62
CA ALA A 848 -25.89 34.06 4.55
C ALA A 848 -25.36 32.64 4.30
N THR A 849 -24.39 32.53 3.40
CA THR A 849 -23.71 31.26 3.09
C THR A 849 -22.89 30.81 4.30
N ALA A 850 -22.99 29.53 4.66
CA ALA A 850 -22.15 28.92 5.67
C ALA A 850 -20.72 28.69 5.13
N THR A 851 -19.71 28.67 6.00
CA THR A 851 -18.41 28.07 5.66
C THR A 851 -18.60 26.58 5.36
N LYS A 852 -19.44 25.92 6.18
CA LYS A 852 -19.89 24.55 5.96
C LYS A 852 -21.31 24.39 6.50
N SER A 853 -22.25 23.95 5.66
CA SER A 853 -23.61 23.60 6.10
C SER A 853 -23.60 22.19 6.71
N SER A 854 -24.45 21.96 7.72
CA SER A 854 -24.61 20.67 8.39
C SER A 854 -23.29 20.05 8.93
N VAL A 855 -22.46 20.82 9.65
CA VAL A 855 -21.25 20.30 10.34
C VAL A 855 -21.56 19.31 11.46
N SER A 856 -22.81 19.34 11.94
CA SER A 856 -23.33 18.40 12.93
C SER A 856 -24.86 18.43 12.95
N LYS A 857 -25.45 17.55 13.76
CA LYS A 857 -26.88 17.56 14.07
C LYS A 857 -27.16 17.20 15.52
N PHE A 858 -28.29 17.67 16.05
CA PHE A 858 -28.78 17.21 17.35
C PHE A 858 -29.66 15.98 17.15
N ALA A 859 -29.15 14.80 17.55
CA ALA A 859 -29.84 13.52 17.36
C ALA A 859 -31.25 13.46 17.96
N TRP A 860 -31.53 14.27 19.00
CA TRP A 860 -32.85 14.41 19.60
C TRP A 860 -33.10 15.83 20.11
N PRO A 861 -34.34 16.34 20.03
CA PRO A 861 -34.72 17.58 20.70
C PRO A 861 -34.66 17.42 22.23
N ALA A 862 -34.37 18.52 22.94
CA ALA A 862 -34.34 18.50 24.40
C ALA A 862 -35.76 18.24 24.96
N TYR A 863 -35.94 17.15 25.73
CA TYR A 863 -37.27 16.69 26.15
C TYR A 863 -37.84 17.40 27.38
N LEU A 864 -36.99 17.94 28.26
CA LEU A 864 -37.38 18.61 29.50
C LEU A 864 -36.95 20.09 29.50
N HIS A 865 -37.67 20.92 30.26
CA HIS A 865 -37.22 22.28 30.58
C HIS A 865 -35.94 22.22 31.43
N GLY A 866 -34.94 23.02 31.09
CA GLY A 866 -33.63 23.04 31.77
C GLY A 866 -32.71 21.89 31.36
N MET A 867 -33.08 21.08 30.37
CA MET A 867 -32.24 20.02 29.80
C MET A 867 -31.33 20.59 28.72
N THR A 868 -30.02 20.37 28.88
CA THR A 868 -29.01 20.64 27.85
C THR A 868 -28.89 19.42 26.93
N ILE A 869 -28.84 19.67 25.63
CA ILE A 869 -28.46 18.69 24.60
C ILE A 869 -27.16 19.14 23.96
N TYR A 870 -26.40 18.17 23.46
CA TYR A 870 -25.09 18.40 22.85
C TYR A 870 -25.07 17.82 21.44
N SER A 871 -24.30 18.46 20.56
CA SER A 871 -23.99 18.01 19.22
C SER A 871 -22.49 18.15 19.00
N ARG A 872 -21.83 17.07 18.61
CA ARG A 872 -20.40 17.02 18.29
C ARG A 872 -20.22 17.24 16.78
N LEU A 873 -19.22 18.04 16.39
CA LEU A 873 -18.85 18.23 14.98
C LEU A 873 -18.31 16.94 14.36
N GLU A 874 -18.61 16.73 13.08
CA GLU A 874 -18.08 15.63 12.29
C GLU A 874 -16.56 15.80 12.05
N ASN A 875 -15.83 14.70 11.91
CA ASN A 875 -14.37 14.69 12.08
C ASN A 875 -13.54 14.94 10.80
N PRO A 876 -13.97 15.86 9.92
CA PRO A 876 -13.02 16.86 9.41
C PRO A 876 -13.46 18.31 9.69
N ASP A 877 -14.69 18.54 10.13
CA ASP A 877 -15.24 19.89 10.34
C ASP A 877 -14.73 20.53 11.65
N ASN A 878 -14.04 19.77 12.51
CA ASN A 878 -13.29 20.27 13.67
C ASN A 878 -12.23 21.33 13.28
N ASP A 879 -11.60 21.20 12.11
CA ASP A 879 -10.59 22.15 11.61
C ASP A 879 -11.19 23.50 11.16
N LEU A 880 -12.52 23.60 11.09
CA LEU A 880 -13.22 24.84 10.78
C LEU A 880 -13.41 25.76 12.01
N ILE A 881 -13.02 25.31 13.21
CA ILE A 881 -12.99 26.16 14.41
C ILE A 881 -11.90 27.23 14.23
N ASN A 882 -12.32 28.49 14.24
CA ASN A 882 -11.42 29.62 14.03
C ASN A 882 -10.62 29.94 15.30
N ALA A 883 -9.46 29.32 15.47
CA ALA A 883 -8.56 29.55 16.59
C ALA A 883 -8.08 31.01 16.72
N THR A 884 -8.13 31.80 15.64
CA THR A 884 -7.67 33.21 15.63
C THR A 884 -8.78 34.24 15.85
N GLY A 885 -10.03 33.82 16.03
CA GLY A 885 -11.17 34.74 16.03
C GLY A 885 -12.50 34.11 16.43
N THR A 886 -13.60 34.64 15.90
CA THR A 886 -14.95 34.13 16.17
C THR A 886 -15.25 32.87 15.37
N THR A 887 -16.02 31.95 15.96
CA THR A 887 -16.73 30.86 15.26
C THR A 887 -18.23 31.02 15.52
N GLN A 888 -19.05 30.94 14.47
CA GLN A 888 -20.51 31.01 14.59
C GLN A 888 -21.18 29.71 14.13
N PHE A 889 -22.30 29.40 14.78
CA PHE A 889 -23.17 28.29 14.44
C PHE A 889 -24.58 28.78 14.15
N ARG A 890 -25.19 28.27 13.09
CA ARG A 890 -26.61 28.48 12.77
C ARG A 890 -27.37 27.17 12.93
N ILE A 891 -28.38 27.15 13.79
CA ILE A 891 -29.17 25.95 14.09
C ILE A 891 -30.55 26.09 13.45
N ARG A 892 -30.96 25.06 12.70
CA ARG A 892 -32.20 25.04 11.91
C ARG A 892 -32.76 23.63 11.80
N TYR A 893 -34.00 23.51 11.33
CA TYR A 893 -34.51 22.25 10.83
C TYR A 893 -34.03 21.97 9.40
N GLU A 894 -34.12 20.71 8.97
CA GLU A 894 -33.80 20.25 7.62
C GLU A 894 -34.87 20.66 6.60
N HIS A 895 -36.12 20.75 7.04
CA HIS A 895 -37.24 21.35 6.32
C HIS A 895 -37.71 22.57 7.11
N ASP A 896 -37.98 23.67 6.40
CA ASP A 896 -38.20 24.97 7.04
C ASP A 896 -39.55 25.02 7.81
N ASP A 897 -40.62 24.35 7.34
CA ASP A 897 -41.94 24.28 8.01
C ASP A 897 -42.73 22.96 7.73
N ASP A 898 -43.88 22.75 8.38
CA ASP A 898 -44.75 21.56 8.17
C ASP A 898 -46.04 21.80 7.37
N HIS A 899 -46.27 23.03 6.94
CA HIS A 899 -47.42 23.55 6.21
C HIS A 899 -48.78 23.57 6.96
N ASP A 900 -48.85 23.41 8.29
CA ASP A 900 -50.14 23.23 9.00
C ASP A 900 -50.89 24.52 9.42
N GLN A 901 -50.24 25.70 9.41
CA GLN A 901 -50.76 27.02 9.86
C GLN A 901 -50.90 27.21 11.38
N THR A 902 -50.20 26.38 12.16
CA THR A 902 -49.95 26.50 13.60
C THR A 902 -48.51 27.03 13.82
N ALA A 903 -48.10 27.25 15.07
CA ALA A 903 -46.76 27.75 15.40
C ALA A 903 -45.99 26.67 16.14
N ASP A 904 -45.04 26.06 15.47
CA ASP A 904 -44.49 24.76 15.84
C ASP A 904 -42.99 24.89 16.12
N TYR A 905 -42.68 25.44 17.29
CA TYR A 905 -41.31 25.79 17.70
C TYR A 905 -40.96 25.42 19.14
N MET A 906 -39.67 25.15 19.34
CA MET A 906 -39.03 25.09 20.66
C MET A 906 -38.27 26.37 20.97
N SER A 907 -38.16 26.69 22.26
CA SER A 907 -37.32 27.79 22.76
C SER A 907 -36.15 27.25 23.57
N TYR A 908 -34.97 27.79 23.31
CA TYR A 908 -33.71 27.49 23.98
C TYR A 908 -33.12 28.76 24.59
N ALA A 909 -32.31 28.65 25.64
CA ALA A 909 -31.62 29.78 26.24
C ALA A 909 -30.59 30.38 25.27
N SER A 910 -30.57 31.71 25.16
CA SER A 910 -29.51 32.46 24.46
C SER A 910 -28.38 32.85 25.44
N GLY A 911 -27.32 33.49 24.95
CA GLY A 911 -26.29 34.10 25.80
C GLY A 911 -26.84 35.15 26.79
N ASP A 912 -27.98 35.78 26.50
CA ASP A 912 -28.67 36.73 27.39
C ASP A 912 -29.41 36.05 28.57
N HIS A 913 -29.52 34.72 28.58
CA HIS A 913 -30.30 34.03 29.60
C HIS A 913 -29.79 34.31 31.03
N GLY A 914 -30.71 34.62 31.95
CA GLY A 914 -30.39 35.09 33.30
C GLY A 914 -29.76 34.05 34.23
N ASN A 915 -29.92 32.76 33.92
CA ASN A 915 -29.12 31.69 34.53
C ASN A 915 -27.96 31.34 33.59
N ALA A 916 -26.73 31.60 34.06
CA ALA A 916 -25.50 31.34 33.30
C ALA A 916 -25.33 29.86 32.93
N ALA A 917 -25.76 28.93 33.79
CA ALA A 917 -25.65 27.50 33.55
C ALA A 917 -26.56 26.95 32.43
N TYR A 918 -27.43 27.79 31.86
CA TYR A 918 -28.27 27.42 30.70
C TYR A 918 -27.80 28.06 29.40
N ARG A 919 -26.82 28.98 29.44
CA ARG A 919 -26.33 29.65 28.24
C ARG A 919 -25.65 28.64 27.31
N PRO A 920 -25.75 28.81 25.98
CA PRO A 920 -25.09 27.91 25.04
C PRO A 920 -23.57 27.89 25.24
N THR A 921 -23.00 26.71 25.01
CA THR A 921 -21.57 26.45 25.20
C THR A 921 -20.97 25.78 23.97
N LEU A 922 -19.70 26.05 23.69
CA LEU A 922 -18.89 25.29 22.77
C LEU A 922 -17.69 24.75 23.56
N THR A 923 -17.62 23.44 23.75
CA THR A 923 -16.46 22.78 24.37
C THR A 923 -15.54 22.27 23.28
N VAL A 924 -14.30 22.73 23.28
CA VAL A 924 -13.27 22.38 22.32
C VAL A 924 -12.16 21.61 23.04
N LYS A 925 -11.89 20.38 22.59
CA LYS A 925 -10.69 19.62 22.97
C LYS A 925 -9.66 19.73 21.86
N TYR A 926 -8.41 19.94 22.24
CA TYR A 926 -7.30 20.09 21.31
C TYR A 926 -6.02 19.47 21.86
N TYR A 927 -5.15 19.02 20.97
CA TYR A 927 -3.73 18.88 21.29
C TYR A 927 -3.03 20.19 21.00
N LEU A 928 -1.92 20.45 21.69
CA LEU A 928 -0.92 21.37 21.17
C LEU A 928 -0.16 20.61 20.06
N ASN A 929 -0.01 21.21 18.89
CA ASN A 929 0.82 20.65 17.84
C ASN A 929 2.28 20.95 18.17
N ASP A 930 2.87 20.02 18.92
CA ASP A 930 4.29 19.94 19.28
C ASP A 930 5.16 19.56 18.06
N ALA A 931 4.57 19.42 16.87
CA ALA A 931 5.28 19.34 15.60
C ALA A 931 6.23 20.55 15.49
N PRO A 932 7.56 20.34 15.32
CA PRO A 932 8.51 21.43 15.36
C PRO A 932 8.22 22.48 14.27
N SER A 933 8.16 23.76 14.64
CA SER A 933 7.90 24.85 13.70
C SER A 933 8.70 26.08 14.04
N ALA A 934 9.42 26.59 13.04
CA ALA A 934 10.24 27.78 13.14
C ALA A 934 9.58 29.05 12.55
N ASP A 935 8.27 29.01 12.31
CA ASP A 935 7.44 30.21 12.11
C ASP A 935 7.09 30.78 13.49
N PHE A 936 7.97 31.63 14.00
CA PHE A 936 7.84 32.20 15.34
C PHE A 936 6.97 33.47 15.36
N ASN A 937 6.69 34.03 14.19
CA ASN A 937 5.86 35.23 14.05
C ASN A 937 4.41 34.92 13.59
N SER A 938 4.15 33.67 13.19
CA SER A 938 2.86 33.15 12.72
C SER A 938 2.35 33.81 11.43
N ASP A 939 3.25 34.28 10.54
CA ASP A 939 2.89 34.79 9.21
C ASP A 939 2.88 33.70 8.11
N GLN A 940 3.05 32.44 8.50
CA GLN A 940 3.03 31.24 7.65
C GLN A 940 4.27 31.09 6.74
N ILE A 941 5.34 31.87 6.99
CA ILE A 941 6.56 31.87 6.18
C ILE A 941 7.81 31.81 7.07
N VAL A 942 8.48 30.65 7.13
CA VAL A 942 9.74 30.53 7.89
C VAL A 942 10.84 31.34 7.20
N SER A 943 11.17 32.49 7.78
CA SER A 943 11.88 33.57 7.12
C SER A 943 13.05 34.13 7.95
N GLY A 944 13.69 35.18 7.43
CA GLY A 944 14.67 35.96 8.19
C GLY A 944 14.06 36.81 9.32
N ALA A 945 12.73 36.97 9.38
CA ALA A 945 12.06 37.62 10.51
C ALA A 945 12.06 36.70 11.74
N ASP A 946 11.82 35.41 11.53
CA ASP A 946 11.80 34.37 12.55
C ASP A 946 13.20 34.10 13.09
N PHE A 947 14.20 34.04 12.20
CA PHE A 947 15.60 34.00 12.62
C PHE A 947 15.97 35.15 13.58
N LEU A 948 15.37 36.33 13.39
CA LEU A 948 15.56 37.48 14.28
C LEU A 948 14.77 37.40 15.58
N ILE A 949 13.75 36.54 15.69
CA ILE A 949 13.05 36.24 16.95
C ILE A 949 13.92 35.28 17.76
N TRP A 950 14.26 34.11 17.21
CA TRP A 950 15.19 33.15 17.81
C TRP A 950 16.51 33.82 18.25
N GLN A 951 17.14 34.61 17.37
CA GLN A 951 18.42 35.28 17.69
C GLN A 951 18.31 36.28 18.86
N ARG A 952 17.14 36.86 19.13
CA ARG A 952 16.96 37.82 20.24
C ARG A 952 16.83 37.13 21.58
N ASN A 953 16.29 35.91 21.59
CA ASN A 953 15.92 35.20 22.80
C ASN A 953 16.82 33.98 23.07
N PHE A 954 17.73 33.63 22.17
CA PHE A 954 18.73 32.57 22.33
C PHE A 954 19.41 32.60 23.70
N GLY A 955 19.32 31.49 24.43
CA GLY A 955 19.71 31.32 25.83
C GLY A 955 18.60 31.58 26.86
N THR A 956 17.34 31.73 26.43
CA THR A 956 16.15 31.62 27.30
C THR A 956 15.95 30.15 27.66
N THR A 957 15.52 29.87 28.90
CA THR A 957 15.37 28.48 29.39
C THR A 957 14.14 28.28 30.27
N GLY A 958 13.49 27.11 30.17
CA GLY A 958 12.39 26.63 31.02
C GLY A 958 11.12 27.48 30.99
N THR A 959 11.00 28.40 30.03
CA THR A 959 9.95 29.44 29.97
C THR A 959 9.67 29.99 28.57
N ALA A 960 10.43 29.56 27.55
CA ALA A 960 10.24 30.03 26.20
C ALA A 960 8.90 29.56 25.63
N LEU A 961 8.33 30.39 24.77
CA LEU A 961 7.22 30.02 23.89
C LEU A 961 7.72 29.95 22.45
N ARG A 962 6.94 29.34 21.55
CA ARG A 962 7.25 29.37 20.11
C ARG A 962 7.43 30.79 19.57
N SER A 963 6.66 31.76 20.07
CA SER A 963 6.83 33.17 19.72
C SER A 963 8.08 33.84 20.31
N ASP A 964 8.79 33.17 21.22
CA ASP A 964 10.12 33.55 21.67
C ASP A 964 11.24 32.87 20.83
N GLY A 965 10.94 31.84 20.03
CA GLY A 965 11.94 31.14 19.22
C GLY A 965 12.13 29.66 19.57
N ASP A 966 11.29 29.11 20.45
CA ASP A 966 11.20 27.69 20.78
C ASP A 966 10.48 26.94 19.63
N ALA A 967 11.25 26.33 18.74
CA ALA A 967 10.72 25.61 17.59
C ALA A 967 10.30 24.19 17.95
N ASN A 968 11.07 23.51 18.82
CA ASN A 968 10.92 22.11 19.16
C ASN A 968 9.95 21.85 20.34
N THR A 969 9.46 22.91 20.99
CA THR A 969 8.57 22.94 22.16
C THR A 969 9.17 22.40 23.47
N ASP A 970 10.49 22.50 23.65
CA ASP A 970 11.18 22.08 24.88
C ASP A 970 11.27 23.16 25.98
N THR A 971 10.75 24.37 25.72
CA THR A 971 10.73 25.56 26.59
C THR A 971 12.07 26.29 26.76
N ASP A 972 13.11 25.92 26.02
CA ASP A 972 14.35 26.68 25.85
C ASP A 972 14.36 27.45 24.51
N VAL A 973 15.37 28.30 24.26
CA VAL A 973 15.66 28.86 22.93
C VAL A 973 17.14 28.66 22.65
N ASP A 974 17.45 27.67 21.83
CA ASP A 974 18.70 26.95 21.88
C ASP A 974 19.19 26.61 20.43
N ARG A 975 20.16 25.71 20.27
CA ARG A 975 20.68 25.29 18.95
C ARG A 975 19.70 24.38 18.20
N ASP A 976 18.85 23.63 18.88
CA ASP A 976 17.99 22.64 18.25
C ASP A 976 16.79 23.33 17.58
N ASP A 977 16.33 24.47 18.10
CA ASP A 977 15.40 25.37 17.40
C ASP A 977 15.95 25.95 16.11
N LEU A 978 17.25 26.33 16.15
CA LEU A 978 17.94 26.81 14.96
C LEU A 978 18.03 25.72 13.90
N LEU A 979 18.11 24.45 14.29
CA LEU A 979 18.12 23.33 13.35
C LEU A 979 16.75 23.18 12.67
N VAL A 980 15.65 23.30 13.42
CA VAL A 980 14.28 23.34 12.87
C VAL A 980 14.13 24.52 11.89
N TRP A 981 14.61 25.71 12.27
CA TRP A 981 14.60 26.88 11.38
C TRP A 981 15.41 26.65 10.10
N GLN A 982 16.60 26.03 10.19
CA GLN A 982 17.41 25.71 9.01
C GLN A 982 16.74 24.70 8.07
N LEU A 983 16.01 23.72 8.62
CA LEU A 983 15.29 22.71 7.84
C LEU A 983 14.06 23.30 7.14
N GLN A 984 13.40 24.29 7.75
CA GLN A 984 12.16 24.88 7.26
C GLN A 984 12.36 26.21 6.52
N PHE A 985 13.56 26.80 6.52
CA PHE A 985 13.82 28.11 5.91
C PHE A 985 13.44 28.16 4.43
N GLY A 986 12.50 29.06 4.10
CA GLY A 986 11.96 29.21 2.74
C GLY A 986 10.84 28.24 2.37
N ALA A 987 10.42 27.36 3.29
CA ALA A 987 9.14 26.68 3.18
C ALA A 987 8.00 27.65 3.48
N ALA A 988 7.00 27.67 2.60
CA ALA A 988 5.65 28.09 2.97
C ALA A 988 4.90 26.82 3.41
N MET A 989 4.27 26.86 4.58
CA MET A 989 3.39 25.76 4.99
C MET A 989 2.25 25.63 3.97
N PRO A 990 1.83 24.40 3.59
CA PRO A 990 0.76 24.23 2.63
C PRO A 990 -0.52 24.85 3.17
N THR A 991 -0.97 25.95 2.54
CA THR A 991 -2.25 26.58 2.86
C THR A 991 -3.37 25.57 2.71
N ALA A 992 -4.21 25.42 3.75
CA ALA A 992 -5.53 24.84 3.57
C ALA A 992 -6.22 25.58 2.40
N VAL A 993 -6.68 24.83 1.39
CA VAL A 993 -7.14 25.42 0.13
C VAL A 993 -8.44 26.19 0.37
N THR A 994 -8.33 27.49 0.59
CA THR A 994 -9.50 28.36 0.64
C THR A 994 -10.12 28.44 -0.76
N THR A 995 -11.16 27.65 -1.00
CA THR A 995 -12.03 27.75 -2.18
C THR A 995 -12.91 29.00 -2.08
N SER A 996 -12.28 30.17 -2.13
CA SER A 996 -12.98 31.45 -2.17
C SER A 996 -13.83 31.52 -3.44
N ALA A 997 -15.14 31.33 -3.29
CA ALA A 997 -16.08 31.41 -4.39
C ALA A 997 -16.03 32.82 -5.00
N VAL A 998 -15.52 32.93 -6.24
CA VAL A 998 -15.54 34.18 -7.00
C VAL A 998 -16.99 34.47 -7.40
N GLY A 999 -17.67 35.26 -6.56
CA GLY A 999 -19.01 35.77 -6.84
C GLY A 999 -18.97 36.70 -8.05
N ILE A 1000 -19.38 36.18 -9.22
CA ILE A 1000 -19.60 36.98 -10.43
C ILE A 1000 -20.87 37.84 -10.30
N GLY A 1001 -20.77 38.91 -9.50
CA GLY A 1001 -21.75 39.98 -9.47
C GLY A 1001 -21.80 40.69 -10.84
N ALA A 1002 -22.97 40.65 -11.48
CA ALA A 1002 -23.15 41.24 -12.80
C ALA A 1002 -23.36 42.76 -12.72
N GLU A 1003 -22.31 43.55 -13.01
CA GLU A 1003 -22.48 44.92 -13.51
C GLU A 1003 -21.85 45.07 -14.90
N LEU A 1004 -22.67 45.43 -15.88
CA LEU A 1004 -22.20 45.81 -17.21
C LEU A 1004 -21.49 47.17 -17.14
N GLN A 1005 -20.20 47.23 -17.48
CA GLN A 1005 -19.66 48.38 -18.20
C GLN A 1005 -18.84 47.97 -19.41
N THR A 1006 -19.20 48.59 -20.54
CA THR A 1006 -18.67 48.33 -21.88
C THR A 1006 -17.32 49.01 -22.11
N VAL A 1007 -16.28 48.25 -22.47
CA VAL A 1007 -15.11 48.78 -23.19
C VAL A 1007 -14.76 47.84 -24.36
N SER A 1008 -14.16 48.41 -25.40
CA SER A 1008 -14.25 47.95 -26.78
C SER A 1008 -13.26 46.85 -27.22
N GLN A 1009 -13.79 46.03 -28.12
CA GLN A 1009 -13.16 45.07 -29.01
C GLN A 1009 -12.04 45.65 -29.89
N GLU A 1010 -10.81 45.11 -29.81
CA GLU A 1010 -9.82 45.11 -30.90
C GLU A 1010 -9.14 43.73 -31.06
N THR A 1011 -9.65 42.98 -32.04
CA THR A 1011 -8.98 41.96 -32.89
C THR A 1011 -7.76 41.16 -32.36
N PHE A 1012 -7.96 39.84 -32.22
CA PHE A 1012 -7.00 38.84 -32.70
C PHE A 1012 -7.73 37.80 -33.60
N ASP A 1013 -7.01 37.24 -34.56
CA ASP A 1013 -7.56 36.74 -35.82
C ASP A 1013 -8.08 35.28 -35.77
N ALA A 1014 -9.21 35.02 -36.41
CA ALA A 1014 -9.96 33.76 -36.29
C ALA A 1014 -9.75 32.84 -37.51
N ALA A 1015 -8.58 32.20 -37.58
CA ALA A 1015 -8.21 31.31 -38.69
C ALA A 1015 -7.73 29.89 -38.28
N ALA A 1016 -7.69 29.55 -36.99
CA ALA A 1016 -7.01 28.33 -36.50
C ALA A 1016 -7.91 27.22 -35.91
N PHE A 1017 -9.22 27.43 -35.72
CA PHE A 1017 -10.07 26.51 -34.92
C PHE A 1017 -11.29 25.88 -35.63
N VAL A 1018 -11.34 25.90 -36.96
CA VAL A 1018 -12.43 25.27 -37.74
C VAL A 1018 -12.05 23.88 -38.29
N ALA A 1019 -10.77 23.47 -38.19
CA ALA A 1019 -10.26 22.24 -38.80
C ALA A 1019 -10.48 20.93 -37.97
N VAL A 1020 -10.87 21.02 -36.69
CA VAL A 1020 -10.97 19.84 -35.80
C VAL A 1020 -12.43 19.42 -35.54
N ALA A 1021 -13.40 20.33 -35.67
CA ALA A 1021 -14.81 20.09 -35.31
C ALA A 1021 -15.66 19.40 -36.42
N GLN A 1022 -15.07 18.92 -37.52
CA GLN A 1022 -15.81 18.34 -38.65
C GLN A 1022 -15.32 16.94 -39.10
N ALA A 1023 -14.59 16.21 -38.26
CA ALA A 1023 -14.06 14.88 -38.58
C ALA A 1023 -14.79 13.69 -37.91
N LEU A 1024 -15.83 13.92 -37.09
CA LEU A 1024 -16.53 12.87 -36.32
C LEU A 1024 -18.05 12.90 -36.53
N ALA A 1025 -18.52 12.79 -37.79
CA ALA A 1025 -19.94 12.66 -38.10
C ALA A 1025 -20.27 11.97 -39.45
N SER A 1026 -20.16 10.63 -39.52
CA SER A 1026 -21.14 9.78 -40.22
C SER A 1026 -20.79 8.27 -40.16
N PRO A 1027 -21.73 7.38 -39.80
CA PRO A 1027 -21.57 5.93 -39.93
C PRO A 1027 -22.20 5.37 -41.22
N SER A 1028 -21.70 4.22 -41.71
CA SER A 1028 -22.41 3.38 -42.70
C SER A 1028 -22.07 1.89 -42.54
N GLN A 1029 -23.06 1.01 -42.72
CA GLN A 1029 -23.11 -0.38 -42.23
C GLN A 1029 -22.81 -1.49 -43.28
N ALA A 1030 -22.98 -2.75 -42.82
CA ALA A 1030 -23.25 -4.02 -43.54
C ALA A 1030 -22.01 -4.92 -43.79
N ASP A 1031 -22.01 -6.25 -43.52
CA ASP A 1031 -23.07 -7.25 -43.21
C ASP A 1031 -22.63 -8.22 -42.05
N MET A 1032 -23.45 -8.53 -41.03
CA MET A 1032 -24.35 -9.72 -40.83
C MET A 1032 -23.68 -11.12 -40.80
N VAL A 1033 -24.01 -12.10 -39.93
CA VAL A 1033 -25.30 -12.66 -39.44
C VAL A 1033 -25.10 -13.24 -37.99
N VAL A 1034 -25.77 -12.81 -36.90
CA VAL A 1034 -27.11 -13.21 -36.34
C VAL A 1034 -27.17 -14.69 -35.89
N GLU A 1035 -27.48 -15.10 -34.63
CA GLU A 1035 -28.68 -14.98 -33.75
C GLU A 1035 -28.29 -15.15 -32.25
N ALA A 1036 -29.08 -14.90 -31.20
CA ALA A 1036 -30.23 -14.05 -30.87
C ALA A 1036 -30.66 -14.47 -29.43
N PHE A 1037 -31.03 -13.53 -28.54
CA PHE A 1037 -31.90 -13.76 -27.38
C PHE A 1037 -32.53 -12.41 -26.96
N ALA A 1038 -33.74 -12.44 -26.40
CA ALA A 1038 -34.65 -11.31 -26.36
C ALA A 1038 -34.85 -10.70 -24.95
N ALA A 1039 -35.02 -9.37 -24.91
CA ALA A 1039 -35.73 -8.62 -23.85
C ALA A 1039 -37.26 -8.76 -24.05
N PRO A 1040 -38.19 -8.25 -23.20
CA PRO A 1040 -38.08 -7.20 -22.14
C PRO A 1040 -38.76 -7.65 -20.80
N ALA A 1041 -39.18 -6.85 -19.80
CA ALA A 1041 -39.47 -5.41 -19.68
C ALA A 1041 -39.45 -4.91 -18.21
N ALA A 1042 -39.53 -3.58 -18.02
CA ALA A 1042 -39.54 -2.90 -16.71
C ALA A 1042 -40.93 -2.78 -16.05
N ARG A 1043 -40.96 -2.59 -14.70
CA ARG A 1043 -41.89 -1.68 -14.00
C ARG A 1043 -41.65 -1.49 -12.48
N VAL A 1044 -41.53 -0.21 -12.10
CA VAL A 1044 -42.01 0.51 -10.90
C VAL A 1044 -42.79 -0.26 -9.81
N GLY A 1045 -42.44 -0.04 -8.53
CA GLY A 1045 -43.41 -0.09 -7.41
C GLY A 1045 -42.86 -0.40 -5.99
N THR A 1046 -42.86 0.60 -5.09
CA THR A 1046 -43.00 0.45 -3.61
C THR A 1046 -44.47 0.05 -3.26
N PRO A 1047 -44.90 -0.31 -2.00
CA PRO A 1047 -44.32 -0.01 -0.68
C PRO A 1047 -44.48 -1.08 0.47
N GLN A 1048 -44.07 -0.69 1.69
CA GLN A 1048 -44.52 -1.04 3.07
C GLN A 1048 -45.44 -2.26 3.35
N HIS A 1049 -45.22 -2.95 4.49
CA HIS A 1049 -46.29 -3.08 5.51
C HIS A 1049 -45.86 -3.46 6.96
N THR A 1050 -46.68 -2.94 7.88
CA THR A 1050 -46.76 -2.94 9.35
C THR A 1050 -46.68 -4.24 10.17
N SER A 1051 -46.36 -4.09 11.47
CA SER A 1051 -46.35 -5.10 12.54
C SER A 1051 -47.70 -5.40 13.27
N ARG A 1052 -47.71 -6.51 14.05
CA ARG A 1052 -48.56 -6.92 15.20
C ARG A 1052 -49.84 -7.75 14.96
N GLY A 1053 -49.95 -8.88 15.69
CA GLY A 1053 -51.26 -9.46 16.06
C GLY A 1053 -51.34 -10.89 16.64
N VAL A 1054 -51.06 -11.07 17.95
CA VAL A 1054 -51.72 -12.04 18.88
C VAL A 1054 -51.33 -13.54 18.89
N ASP A 1055 -51.08 -14.05 20.10
CA ASP A 1055 -50.83 -15.43 20.60
C ASP A 1055 -52.05 -15.88 21.47
N PRO A 1056 -52.45 -17.18 21.62
CA PRO A 1056 -51.88 -18.07 22.68
C PRO A 1056 -51.92 -19.62 22.50
N SER A 1057 -50.94 -20.31 23.12
CA SER A 1057 -51.01 -21.65 23.79
C SER A 1057 -51.26 -22.94 22.95
N THR A 1058 -50.67 -24.11 23.21
CA THR A 1058 -50.63 -24.91 24.46
C THR A 1058 -49.44 -25.89 24.59
N ASP A 1059 -49.15 -26.32 25.83
CA ASP A 1059 -48.14 -27.32 26.28
C ASP A 1059 -48.32 -28.76 25.67
N ASP A 1060 -47.34 -29.69 25.68
CA ASP A 1060 -46.94 -30.48 26.87
C ASP A 1060 -45.61 -31.29 26.74
N ALA A 1061 -44.71 -31.07 27.70
CA ALA A 1061 -44.01 -32.04 28.57
C ALA A 1061 -43.17 -33.27 28.09
N HIS A 1062 -41.88 -33.26 28.52
CA HIS A 1062 -40.98 -34.39 28.91
C HIS A 1062 -40.53 -35.43 27.85
N VAL A 1063 -39.28 -35.93 27.85
CA VAL A 1063 -38.48 -36.52 28.96
C VAL A 1063 -36.99 -36.13 28.90
N ILE A 1064 -36.36 -36.04 30.09
CA ILE A 1064 -34.90 -35.95 30.31
C ILE A 1064 -34.39 -37.35 30.72
N GLU A 1065 -33.25 -37.81 30.21
CA GLU A 1065 -32.29 -38.56 31.05
C GLU A 1065 -30.85 -38.54 30.51
N THR A 1066 -29.90 -38.69 31.43
CA THR A 1066 -28.48 -38.31 31.31
C THR A 1066 -27.53 -39.52 31.22
N ALA A 1067 -26.41 -39.41 30.50
CA ALA A 1067 -25.20 -40.17 30.81
C ALA A 1067 -23.89 -39.57 30.24
N SER A 1068 -22.82 -39.68 31.02
CA SER A 1068 -21.39 -39.44 30.68
C SER A 1068 -20.56 -40.28 31.70
N PRO A 1069 -19.22 -40.37 31.64
CA PRO A 1069 -18.23 -40.33 30.54
C PRO A 1069 -17.25 -41.56 30.62
N LEU A 1070 -16.00 -41.43 30.10
CA LEU A 1070 -14.80 -42.32 30.29
C LEU A 1070 -14.84 -43.64 29.46
N ASP A 1071 -13.76 -44.31 28.99
CA ASP A 1071 -12.28 -44.16 28.96
C ASP A 1071 -11.71 -45.25 27.97
N SER A 1072 -10.45 -45.35 27.47
CA SER A 1072 -9.25 -44.48 27.41
C SER A 1072 -8.13 -45.14 26.51
N ILE A 1073 -6.98 -44.46 26.32
CA ILE A 1073 -5.60 -45.01 26.11
C ILE A 1073 -5.18 -45.67 24.75
N THR A 1074 -4.34 -44.93 24.01
CA THR A 1074 -2.94 -45.22 23.56
C THR A 1074 -2.49 -46.63 23.10
N ILE A 1075 -1.75 -46.74 21.96
CA ILE A 1075 -0.33 -47.25 21.85
C ILE A 1075 0.18 -47.52 20.39
N ALA A 1076 1.37 -46.95 20.11
CA ALA A 1076 2.50 -47.35 19.22
C ALA A 1076 2.39 -47.71 17.71
N LYS A 1077 3.19 -46.96 16.93
CA LYS A 1077 4.28 -47.37 16.02
C LYS A 1077 4.37 -48.85 15.57
N THR A 1078 4.57 -49.07 14.25
CA THR A 1078 5.87 -49.54 13.70
C THR A 1078 6.03 -49.27 12.20
N ARG A 1079 7.29 -49.09 11.75
CA ARG A 1079 7.73 -49.06 10.34
C ARG A 1079 7.67 -50.45 9.70
N SER A 1080 7.57 -50.53 8.36
CA SER A 1080 8.69 -51.00 7.50
C SER A 1080 8.38 -51.00 6.00
N ASP A 1081 9.15 -50.20 5.26
CA ASP A 1081 9.74 -50.40 3.93
C ASP A 1081 9.49 -51.74 3.19
N ARG A 1082 9.12 -51.71 1.89
CA ARG A 1082 10.00 -51.99 0.71
C ARG A 1082 9.24 -52.30 -0.60
N ASP A 1083 9.57 -51.51 -1.62
CA ASP A 1083 10.09 -51.85 -2.98
C ASP A 1083 9.58 -53.04 -3.84
N GLU A 1084 9.87 -52.89 -5.16
CA GLU A 1084 9.70 -53.82 -6.31
C GLU A 1084 8.25 -53.89 -6.88
N ILE A 1085 7.90 -53.32 -8.05
CA ILE A 1085 8.49 -53.32 -9.42
C ILE A 1085 8.41 -54.69 -10.12
N MET A 1086 7.37 -54.89 -10.95
CA MET A 1086 7.38 -55.42 -12.34
C MET A 1086 5.92 -55.69 -12.81
N VAL A 1087 5.37 -55.15 -13.92
CA VAL A 1087 5.71 -55.24 -15.37
C VAL A 1087 4.84 -56.29 -16.12
N ILE A 1088 3.95 -55.75 -16.98
CA ILE A 1088 3.49 -56.25 -18.31
C ILE A 1088 2.65 -57.56 -18.39
N ASP A 1089 1.31 -57.36 -18.46
CA ASP A 1089 0.45 -57.48 -19.67
C ASP A 1089 0.25 -58.84 -20.41
N LYS A 1090 -0.93 -58.94 -21.06
CA LYS A 1090 -1.42 -59.93 -22.08
C LYS A 1090 -1.88 -61.33 -21.61
N LEU A 1091 -2.85 -61.99 -22.27
CA LEU A 1091 -4.05 -61.63 -23.06
C LEU A 1091 -4.69 -62.97 -23.53
N PHE A 1092 -6.01 -63.14 -23.50
CA PHE A 1092 -6.89 -64.02 -24.33
C PHE A 1092 -8.34 -63.78 -23.80
N GLU A 1093 -9.45 -63.82 -24.56
CA GLU A 1093 -9.78 -64.69 -25.70
C GLU A 1093 -10.87 -64.09 -26.66
N HIS A 1094 -11.12 -64.76 -27.78
CA HIS A 1094 -12.10 -64.49 -28.87
C HIS A 1094 -13.59 -64.62 -28.44
N ALA A 1095 -14.67 -64.28 -29.20
CA ALA A 1095 -14.97 -63.54 -30.44
C ALA A 1095 -16.51 -63.25 -30.47
N SER A 1096 -17.07 -62.29 -31.23
CA SER A 1096 -17.64 -62.50 -32.58
C SER A 1096 -18.46 -61.27 -33.04
N GLY A 1097 -18.58 -61.03 -34.37
CA GLY A 1097 -19.38 -59.93 -34.98
C GLY A 1097 -20.74 -60.41 -35.56
N PRO A 1098 -21.41 -59.69 -36.51
CA PRO A 1098 -20.89 -58.64 -37.41
C PRO A 1098 -21.78 -57.37 -37.63
N ARG A 1099 -21.33 -56.52 -38.57
CA ARG A 1099 -21.96 -55.31 -39.18
C ARG A 1099 -23.35 -55.61 -39.83
N GLY A 1100 -24.26 -54.66 -40.09
CA GLY A 1100 -24.32 -53.22 -39.79
C GLY A 1100 -25.35 -52.42 -40.65
N SER A 1101 -25.41 -51.10 -40.44
CA SER A 1101 -25.73 -50.00 -41.40
C SER A 1101 -27.17 -49.59 -41.81
N ILE A 1102 -27.24 -48.33 -42.31
CA ILE A 1102 -28.35 -47.48 -42.80
C ILE A 1102 -29.03 -46.60 -41.72
N GLU A 1103 -29.29 -45.30 -41.88
CA GLU A 1103 -28.60 -44.10 -42.40
C GLU A 1103 -29.62 -42.93 -42.25
N ARG A 1104 -29.15 -41.77 -41.79
CA ARG A 1104 -29.66 -40.40 -42.03
C ARG A 1104 -31.17 -40.10 -42.01
N LEU A 1105 -31.56 -39.15 -41.13
CA LEU A 1105 -32.16 -37.86 -41.54
C LEU A 1105 -31.93 -36.79 -40.45
N PHE A 1106 -31.69 -35.55 -40.87
CA PHE A 1106 -31.42 -34.32 -40.08
C PHE A 1106 -32.75 -33.64 -39.64
N PRO A 1107 -32.81 -32.50 -38.88
CA PRO A 1107 -31.77 -31.48 -38.64
C PRO A 1107 -31.72 -30.81 -37.23
N THR A 1108 -30.95 -29.71 -37.14
CA THR A 1108 -30.97 -28.59 -36.14
C THR A 1108 -30.65 -28.91 -34.68
N ARG A 1109 -30.06 -28.04 -33.86
CA ARG A 1109 -29.11 -26.90 -33.92
C ARG A 1109 -29.25 -26.23 -32.53
N TRP A 1110 -28.13 -26.07 -31.81
CA TRP A 1110 -27.81 -24.96 -30.90
C TRP A 1110 -28.58 -24.71 -29.58
N ARG A 1111 -27.75 -24.44 -28.54
CA ARG A 1111 -28.00 -23.73 -27.26
C ARG A 1111 -28.96 -24.37 -26.25
N VAL A 1112 -28.79 -24.13 -24.95
CA VAL A 1112 -27.76 -23.31 -24.26
C VAL A 1112 -26.66 -24.20 -23.68
#